data_AF-A0A1H0J6P4-F1
#
_entry.id   AF-A0A1H0J6P4-F1
#
_cell.length_a   1.000
_cell.length_b   1.000
_cell.length_c   1.000
_cell.angle_alpha   90.00
_cell.angle_beta   90.00
_cell.angle_gamma   90.00
#
_symmetry.space_group_name_H-M   'P 1'
#
loop_
_entity.id
_entity.type
_entity.pdbx_description
1 polymer ?
#
loop_
_entity_poly.entity_id
_entity_poly.type
_entity_poly.pdbx_seq_one_letter_code
_entity_poly.pdbx_strand_id
1 'polypeptide(L)'
;MLKHFFLALALLTTAQGFAAAEPEWKNPAVNQINREARRADFFAFENAGLAKTNDKTKSGRYLSMEGKWRFNFVKDHNLAPANFFSLKFDDSKWVDFPVPGLFEIEGYGDKTYKNVGYSWGTTFNSNPPFIGETNNYTGSYRREFNLPGDWNGQEVYFHVGSATSNLKVWVNGKFVGYSEDSKVAAEFNITKYLKKGKNLIAMQVMRWCDGSYLEDQDFWRFTGIAREVYLYARPKMHIEDLTVSQDFVAGKGVLKIDAKAPKGTTIEQRLEDKNGNEVSLENVKPWSAEVPNLYNVIITLKKGDKVLEVIRQRVGFRHIEIKGGQLLLNGQPILIKGADRHELDPDGGYIVSIERMIQDIKIMKQLNINAVRTCHYPDDPRWYDLCDEYGIYLTAEANLESHGMGYGEGTLAKRADFEKMHLERNQGNVMSFKNHPSVIVWSLGNEAGYGPNFEKAYDWIKATDKTRPVQYEQAGQNGKTDIFCPMYYGYEGCEAYSKGSNPRPLIQCEYAHAMGNSMGGFKEYWDLVRKYPKYQGGYIWDFVDQGMRDKSPVTGRTIFTYGGDYGKYPASDYNFNCNGIIAPDRRLNPHAYEVGYYYQSVWVKDVDLKAGKFEIYNENFFKTLDDLQLEWFVGGAGSHHHESANRPSGMTFGHGGTIDISGIQPQQRKVITSEEMQKVIERVLGHHGDNEIFVSFYFKSKNGAPLIEKGQVLAKQQFCINEYKYPELKQETAEVQKEETNTYVKLSAAGTDLYIGRWNGWIDYLTVDGQDMLQFRESIVPEFWRAPTDNDYGAQLQNRFSAWKSPETRVKDFKTGDNSVTVTIELREPATRTAGPRNRDERRPAFAILTMTYTLTADGEVIVREQLKPEGEAKMSEMFRFGMGIQMPKQYDQVEYYGRGPVETYSDRKDSEFLGVYRNAVKDEYFEYIRPQESGNHVDVRWFSVINQSGKGLQFYSNAPMEASALPYTTGQLDDGPHKDKAWGRHSGDLVPSGYTSVHIQQRQLGLGCVNSWGAWPRNEYRVPFKEYDFTFAIKPLK
;
A
#
# COMPACT_ATOMS: atom_id res chain seq x y z
N MET A 1 -32.73 -43.37 73.99
CA MET A 1 -33.15 -43.15 72.59
C MET A 1 -33.95 -41.86 72.47
N LEU A 2 -33.31 -40.74 72.79
CA LEU A 2 -33.73 -39.35 72.60
C LEU A 2 -32.42 -38.57 72.89
N LYS A 3 -32.10 -37.50 72.14
CA LYS A 3 -30.84 -36.72 72.15
C LYS A 3 -29.72 -37.16 71.16
N HIS A 4 -30.00 -37.37 69.88
CA HIS A 4 -28.94 -37.28 68.84
C HIS A 4 -29.43 -36.71 67.49
N PHE A 5 -30.63 -36.12 67.41
CA PHE A 5 -31.22 -35.73 66.11
C PHE A 5 -31.38 -34.21 65.85
N PHE A 6 -30.87 -33.35 66.75
CA PHE A 6 -31.04 -31.89 66.62
C PHE A 6 -29.76 -31.09 66.36
N LEU A 7 -28.60 -31.74 66.17
CA LEU A 7 -27.34 -31.03 65.87
C LEU A 7 -26.90 -31.11 64.40
N ALA A 8 -27.68 -31.76 63.52
CA ALA A 8 -27.34 -31.91 62.11
C ALA A 8 -28.10 -30.95 61.17
N LEU A 9 -29.08 -30.19 61.67
CA LEU A 9 -29.91 -29.28 60.85
C LEU A 9 -29.54 -27.79 60.97
N ALA A 10 -28.49 -27.45 61.72
CA ALA A 10 -28.01 -26.06 61.89
C ALA A 10 -26.69 -25.76 61.15
N LEU A 11 -26.16 -26.71 60.36
CA LEU A 11 -24.89 -26.57 59.61
C LEU A 11 -25.07 -26.63 58.07
N LEU A 12 -26.31 -26.61 57.58
CA LEU A 12 -26.61 -26.74 56.13
C LEU A 12 -27.13 -25.45 55.47
N THR A 13 -26.99 -24.29 56.11
CA THR A 13 -27.32 -22.99 55.51
C THR A 13 -26.22 -21.97 55.77
N THR A 14 -25.14 -22.06 55.00
CA THR A 14 -24.23 -20.94 54.61
C THR A 14 -23.01 -21.51 53.88
N ALA A 15 -23.27 -22.12 52.72
CA ALA A 15 -22.25 -22.27 51.69
C ALA A 15 -22.87 -21.81 50.37
N GLN A 16 -23.32 -20.54 50.32
CA GLN A 16 -23.23 -19.82 49.06
C GLN A 16 -21.73 -19.69 48.79
N GLY A 17 -21.20 -20.63 48.01
CA GLY A 17 -19.90 -20.45 47.40
C GLY A 17 -19.97 -19.13 46.66
N PHE A 18 -19.19 -18.14 47.11
CA PHE A 18 -18.84 -17.01 46.28
C PHE A 18 -18.10 -17.61 45.08
N ALA A 19 -18.81 -17.87 43.98
CA ALA A 19 -18.15 -17.98 42.70
C ALA A 19 -17.32 -16.70 42.55
N ALA A 20 -16.00 -16.83 42.42
CA ALA A 20 -15.15 -15.69 42.18
C ALA A 20 -15.72 -14.96 40.94
N ALA A 21 -15.96 -13.66 41.05
CA ALA A 21 -16.42 -12.87 39.91
C ALA A 21 -15.43 -13.09 38.75
N GLU A 22 -15.95 -13.32 37.54
CA GLU A 22 -15.10 -13.44 36.36
C GLU A 22 -14.24 -12.17 36.21
N PRO A 23 -12.97 -12.31 35.83
CA PRO A 23 -12.10 -11.17 35.66
C PRO A 23 -12.59 -10.28 34.52
N GLU A 24 -12.30 -8.99 34.61
CA GLU A 24 -12.78 -7.96 33.69
C GLU A 24 -12.45 -8.26 32.21
N TRP A 25 -11.26 -8.79 31.93
CA TRP A 25 -10.76 -9.12 30.58
C TRP A 25 -11.39 -10.37 29.93
N LYS A 26 -12.40 -10.96 30.59
CA LYS A 26 -13.23 -12.06 30.08
C LYS A 26 -14.71 -11.70 30.02
N ASN A 27 -15.08 -10.44 30.28
CA ASN A 27 -16.45 -10.03 30.48
C ASN A 27 -16.83 -8.87 29.55
N PRO A 28 -17.55 -9.14 28.44
CA PRO A 28 -17.89 -8.13 27.42
C PRO A 28 -18.72 -6.94 27.92
N ALA A 29 -19.29 -7.05 29.12
CA ALA A 29 -20.00 -5.95 29.77
C ALA A 29 -19.06 -4.92 30.44
N VAL A 30 -17.77 -5.24 30.63
CA VAL A 30 -16.81 -4.48 31.46
C VAL A 30 -15.53 -4.10 30.70
N ASN A 31 -15.68 -3.27 29.67
CA ASN A 31 -14.56 -2.79 28.85
C ASN A 31 -13.74 -1.67 29.52
N GLN A 32 -14.26 -1.11 30.61
CA GLN A 32 -13.66 0.03 31.30
C GLN A 32 -14.11 0.09 32.76
N ILE A 33 -13.21 0.48 33.65
CA ILE A 33 -13.48 0.78 35.07
C ILE A 33 -12.79 2.10 35.40
N ASN A 34 -13.55 3.11 35.86
CA ASN A 34 -13.06 4.44 36.23
C ASN A 34 -12.26 5.19 35.14
N ARG A 35 -12.36 4.79 33.86
CA ARG A 35 -11.83 5.55 32.73
C ARG A 35 -12.67 6.83 32.55
N GLU A 36 -12.02 7.95 32.27
CA GLU A 36 -12.71 9.21 31.96
C GLU A 36 -13.56 9.07 30.69
N ALA A 37 -14.64 9.84 30.60
CA ALA A 37 -15.50 9.84 29.42
C ALA A 37 -14.70 10.19 28.14
N ARG A 38 -15.05 9.59 27.00
CA ARG A 38 -14.43 9.96 25.71
C ARG A 38 -14.79 11.42 25.40
N ARG A 39 -13.80 12.21 24.99
CA ARG A 39 -13.89 13.64 24.69
C ARG A 39 -13.04 13.99 23.47
N ALA A 40 -13.20 15.19 22.93
CA ALA A 40 -12.33 15.69 21.86
C ALA A 40 -10.87 15.70 22.31
N ASP A 41 -9.97 15.40 21.37
CA ASP A 41 -8.53 15.53 21.62
C ASP A 41 -8.15 17.02 21.70
N PHE A 42 -7.67 17.43 22.87
CA PHE A 42 -7.11 18.75 23.11
C PHE A 42 -6.28 18.77 24.40
N PHE A 43 -5.34 19.70 24.47
CA PHE A 43 -4.59 20.05 25.68
C PHE A 43 -4.98 21.45 26.18
N ALA A 44 -5.16 21.60 27.50
CA ALA A 44 -5.60 22.84 28.12
C ALA A 44 -4.44 23.55 28.86
N PHE A 45 -4.03 24.71 28.35
CA PHE A 45 -2.89 25.48 28.84
C PHE A 45 -3.28 26.47 29.95
N GLU A 46 -2.28 26.97 30.67
CA GLU A 46 -2.44 27.93 31.76
C GLU A 46 -2.80 29.33 31.26
N ASN A 47 -2.38 29.69 30.04
CA ASN A 47 -2.56 31.02 29.47
C ASN A 47 -2.50 30.99 27.93
N ALA A 48 -2.92 32.11 27.31
CA ALA A 48 -2.99 32.24 25.86
C ALA A 48 -1.63 32.21 25.15
N GLY A 49 -0.55 32.67 25.81
CA GLY A 49 0.80 32.64 25.24
C GLY A 49 1.31 31.22 25.01
N LEU A 50 1.09 30.32 25.99
CA LEU A 50 1.39 28.90 25.85
C LEU A 50 0.44 28.18 24.89
N ALA A 51 -0.87 28.50 24.95
CA ALA A 51 -1.84 27.92 24.02
C ALA A 51 -1.49 28.24 22.55
N LYS A 52 -0.91 29.42 22.28
CA LYS A 52 -0.47 29.82 20.94
C LYS A 52 0.64 28.92 20.38
N THR A 53 1.50 28.34 21.22
CA THR A 53 2.55 27.42 20.75
C THR A 53 2.03 26.02 20.47
N ASN A 54 0.88 25.65 21.06
CA ASN A 54 0.28 24.32 20.99
C ASN A 54 1.22 23.16 21.36
N ASP A 55 2.21 23.44 22.20
CA ASP A 55 3.27 22.51 22.57
C ASP A 55 3.10 22.18 24.04
N LYS A 56 2.44 21.05 24.32
CA LYS A 56 2.15 20.60 25.68
C LYS A 56 3.43 20.45 26.52
N THR A 57 4.58 20.15 25.90
CA THR A 57 5.84 19.95 26.63
C THR A 57 6.37 21.22 27.29
N LYS A 58 5.89 22.40 26.86
CA LYS A 58 6.22 23.70 27.45
C LYS A 58 5.25 24.13 28.56
N SER A 59 4.18 23.37 28.80
CA SER A 59 3.20 23.67 29.83
C SER A 59 3.66 23.15 31.20
N GLY A 60 3.46 23.93 32.24
CA GLY A 60 3.65 23.48 33.63
C GLY A 60 2.65 22.41 34.03
N ARG A 61 1.56 22.23 33.28
CA ARG A 61 0.57 21.15 33.44
C ARG A 61 0.97 19.84 32.81
N TYR A 62 2.10 19.74 32.12
CA TYR A 62 2.53 18.51 31.47
C TYR A 62 3.69 17.86 32.20
N LEU A 63 3.63 16.54 32.36
CA LEU A 63 4.75 15.74 32.83
C LEU A 63 4.83 14.46 32.01
N SER A 64 5.88 14.32 31.20
CA SER A 64 6.11 13.09 30.44
C SER A 64 6.29 11.90 31.38
N MET A 65 5.63 10.80 31.02
CA MET A 65 5.77 9.50 31.65
C MET A 65 6.37 8.48 30.69
N GLU A 66 7.00 8.96 29.62
CA GLU A 66 7.78 8.17 28.68
C GLU A 66 9.22 7.98 29.17
N GLY A 67 9.93 7.01 28.60
CA GLY A 67 11.28 6.60 29.00
C GLY A 67 11.29 5.22 29.65
N LYS A 68 12.29 4.94 30.48
CA LYS A 68 12.48 3.61 31.07
C LYS A 68 11.57 3.38 32.29
N TRP A 69 10.89 2.24 32.30
CA TRP A 69 10.08 1.72 33.40
C TRP A 69 10.65 0.38 33.86
N ARG A 70 10.55 0.09 35.17
CA ARG A 70 10.82 -1.27 35.67
C ARG A 70 9.77 -2.20 35.10
N PHE A 71 10.21 -3.32 34.54
CA PHE A 71 9.35 -4.20 33.77
C PHE A 71 9.59 -5.68 34.05
N ASN A 72 8.50 -6.44 34.07
CA ASN A 72 8.52 -7.89 34.09
C ASN A 72 7.58 -8.45 33.02
N PHE A 73 8.13 -9.34 32.19
CA PHE A 73 7.39 -10.09 31.18
C PHE A 73 7.20 -11.53 31.65
N VAL A 74 5.98 -12.04 31.49
CA VAL A 74 5.68 -13.47 31.58
C VAL A 74 4.93 -13.93 30.34
N LYS A 75 5.23 -15.15 29.90
CA LYS A 75 4.62 -15.77 28.72
C LYS A 75 3.16 -16.18 28.95
N ASP A 76 2.87 -16.69 30.14
CA ASP A 76 1.52 -17.11 30.54
C ASP A 76 0.99 -16.15 31.61
N HIS A 77 -0.25 -15.69 31.44
CA HIS A 77 -0.85 -14.67 32.31
C HIS A 77 -0.86 -15.06 33.80
N ASN A 78 -1.13 -16.34 34.09
CA ASN A 78 -1.19 -16.86 35.46
C ASN A 78 0.14 -16.79 36.22
N LEU A 79 1.25 -16.52 35.54
CA LEU A 79 2.57 -16.35 36.16
C LEU A 79 2.90 -14.89 36.49
N ALA A 80 1.99 -13.95 36.17
CA ALA A 80 2.23 -12.53 36.42
C ALA A 80 2.47 -12.26 37.92
N PRO A 81 3.41 -11.37 38.27
CA PRO A 81 3.82 -11.17 39.65
C PRO A 81 2.66 -10.63 40.50
N ALA A 82 2.21 -11.45 41.46
CA ALA A 82 1.14 -11.05 42.37
C ALA A 82 1.55 -9.82 43.21
N ASN A 83 0.60 -8.91 43.44
CA ASN A 83 0.79 -7.71 44.25
C ASN A 83 1.95 -6.79 43.82
N PHE A 84 2.40 -6.87 42.56
CA PHE A 84 3.49 -6.04 42.05
C PHE A 84 3.21 -4.55 42.12
N PHE A 85 1.96 -4.10 42.29
CA PHE A 85 1.60 -2.70 42.49
C PHE A 85 1.92 -2.17 43.90
N SER A 86 2.25 -3.04 44.86
CA SER A 86 2.52 -2.67 46.25
C SER A 86 3.77 -1.81 46.42
N LEU A 87 3.74 -0.85 47.33
CA LEU A 87 4.90 -0.01 47.68
C LEU A 87 6.05 -0.81 48.33
N LYS A 88 5.76 -2.02 48.86
CA LYS A 88 6.76 -2.89 49.48
C LYS A 88 7.31 -3.95 48.53
N PHE A 89 6.83 -4.00 47.29
CA PHE A 89 7.30 -4.95 46.30
C PHE A 89 8.74 -4.60 45.89
N ASP A 90 9.62 -5.60 45.85
CA ASP A 90 11.00 -5.46 45.39
C ASP A 90 11.09 -5.76 43.90
N ASP A 91 11.26 -4.71 43.10
CA ASP A 91 11.45 -4.75 41.65
C ASP A 91 12.93 -4.62 41.24
N SER A 92 13.89 -4.76 42.17
CA SER A 92 15.33 -4.59 41.88
C SER A 92 15.88 -5.58 40.85
N LYS A 93 15.21 -6.72 40.67
CA LYS A 93 15.54 -7.74 39.66
C LYS A 93 14.83 -7.53 38.31
N TRP A 94 13.95 -6.53 38.21
CA TRP A 94 13.24 -6.23 36.98
C TRP A 94 14.12 -5.44 36.02
N VAL A 95 13.87 -5.61 34.73
CA VAL A 95 14.62 -4.93 33.67
C VAL A 95 14.07 -3.52 33.44
N ASP A 96 14.83 -2.68 32.74
CA ASP A 96 14.38 -1.36 32.28
C ASP A 96 13.83 -1.44 30.85
N PHE A 97 12.53 -1.21 30.69
CA PHE A 97 11.81 -1.31 29.42
C PHE A 97 11.35 0.07 28.94
N PRO A 98 11.42 0.39 27.64
CA PRO A 98 10.97 1.68 27.12
C PRO A 98 9.44 1.80 27.10
N VAL A 99 8.92 2.97 27.44
CA VAL A 99 7.51 3.33 27.27
C VAL A 99 7.46 4.65 26.48
N PRO A 100 6.79 4.74 25.32
CA PRO A 100 6.16 3.62 24.60
C PRO A 100 7.16 2.52 24.21
N GLY A 101 6.66 1.30 24.06
CA GLY A 101 7.42 0.09 23.76
C GLY A 101 6.50 -1.11 23.58
N LEU A 102 6.77 -1.90 22.53
CA LEU A 102 6.05 -3.13 22.20
C LEU A 102 6.90 -4.36 22.55
N PHE A 103 6.27 -5.40 23.10
CA PHE A 103 6.99 -6.53 23.70
C PHE A 103 7.84 -7.24 22.64
N GLU A 104 7.22 -7.54 21.50
CA GLU A 104 7.83 -8.33 20.44
C GLU A 104 8.90 -7.56 19.64
N ILE A 105 8.85 -6.22 19.68
CA ILE A 105 9.89 -5.34 19.11
C ILE A 105 11.11 -5.32 20.04
N GLU A 106 10.87 -5.28 21.35
CA GLU A 106 11.92 -5.26 22.38
C GLU A 106 12.44 -6.67 22.74
N GLY A 107 12.12 -7.69 21.94
CA GLY A 107 12.65 -9.06 22.07
C GLY A 107 11.89 -9.98 23.03
N TYR A 108 10.67 -9.63 23.42
CA TYR A 108 9.80 -10.45 24.27
C TYR A 108 8.63 -11.04 23.50
N GLY A 109 8.56 -12.38 23.43
CA GLY A 109 7.52 -13.08 22.69
C GLY A 109 7.78 -13.14 21.18
N ASP A 110 6.82 -13.67 20.44
CA ASP A 110 6.93 -13.88 18.99
C ASP A 110 6.06 -12.87 18.24
N LYS A 111 6.64 -12.18 17.24
CA LYS A 111 5.87 -11.38 16.26
C LYS A 111 4.94 -12.32 15.51
N THR A 112 3.66 -11.97 15.40
CA THR A 112 2.67 -12.84 14.75
C THR A 112 1.86 -12.02 13.77
N TYR A 113 1.68 -12.52 12.55
CA TYR A 113 0.84 -11.91 11.53
C TYR A 113 -0.24 -12.91 11.13
N LYS A 114 -1.48 -12.45 11.00
CA LYS A 114 -2.59 -13.26 10.51
C LYS A 114 -3.59 -12.32 9.81
N ASN A 115 -4.06 -12.72 8.64
CA ASN A 115 -5.12 -12.05 7.92
C ASN A 115 -6.47 -12.44 8.57
N VAL A 116 -7.08 -13.52 8.10
CA VAL A 116 -8.39 -13.97 8.60
C VAL A 116 -8.22 -14.90 9.79
N GLY A 117 -8.84 -14.51 10.89
CA GLY A 117 -8.89 -15.30 12.10
C GLY A 117 -7.82 -14.93 13.11
N TYR A 118 -8.04 -15.40 14.32
CA TYR A 118 -7.30 -14.91 15.47
C TYR A 118 -5.92 -15.56 15.62
N SER A 119 -4.92 -14.74 15.93
CA SER A 119 -3.53 -15.19 16.13
C SER A 119 -3.34 -16.18 17.29
N TRP A 120 -4.31 -16.31 18.20
CA TRP A 120 -4.32 -17.38 19.20
C TRP A 120 -4.79 -18.74 18.68
N GLY A 121 -5.17 -18.86 17.41
CA GLY A 121 -5.71 -20.10 16.82
C GLY A 121 -4.75 -21.31 16.87
N THR A 122 -3.46 -21.08 17.14
CA THR A 122 -2.47 -22.14 17.40
C THR A 122 -2.40 -22.56 18.87
N THR A 123 -3.12 -21.86 19.76
CA THR A 123 -3.11 -22.06 21.22
C THR A 123 -4.48 -22.49 21.76
N PHE A 124 -5.58 -21.86 21.34
CA PHE A 124 -6.94 -22.25 21.74
C PHE A 124 -7.99 -21.92 20.67
N ASN A 125 -9.16 -22.57 20.73
CA ASN A 125 -10.27 -22.33 19.81
C ASN A 125 -11.01 -21.04 20.16
N SER A 126 -11.41 -20.29 19.14
CA SER A 126 -12.25 -19.11 19.28
C SER A 126 -13.66 -19.49 19.75
N ASN A 127 -14.03 -19.02 20.95
CA ASN A 127 -15.34 -19.25 21.56
C ASN A 127 -15.74 -18.04 22.42
N PRO A 128 -16.16 -16.92 21.80
CA PRO A 128 -16.34 -15.65 22.52
C PRO A 128 -17.36 -15.78 23.67
N PRO A 129 -17.06 -15.26 24.88
CA PRO A 129 -15.94 -14.37 25.20
C PRO A 129 -14.68 -15.06 25.77
N PHE A 130 -14.54 -16.38 25.64
CA PHE A 130 -13.41 -17.11 26.23
C PHE A 130 -12.06 -16.61 25.69
N ILE A 131 -11.13 -16.36 26.62
CA ILE A 131 -9.72 -16.08 26.36
C ILE A 131 -8.86 -16.98 27.25
N GLY A 132 -7.86 -17.63 26.65
CA GLY A 132 -6.89 -18.47 27.35
C GLY A 132 -5.75 -17.69 28.02
N GLU A 133 -5.16 -18.29 29.03
CA GLU A 133 -4.03 -17.72 29.80
C GLU A 133 -2.66 -18.13 29.26
N THR A 134 -2.59 -19.29 28.58
CA THR A 134 -1.37 -19.79 27.96
C THR A 134 -0.98 -18.92 26.76
N ASN A 135 0.29 -18.55 26.65
CA ASN A 135 0.81 -17.62 25.63
C ASN A 135 0.10 -16.25 25.60
N ASN A 136 -0.67 -15.91 26.64
CA ASN A 136 -1.26 -14.60 26.80
C ASN A 136 -0.25 -13.70 27.52
N TYR A 137 0.71 -13.20 26.74
CA TYR A 137 1.84 -12.43 27.24
C TYR A 137 1.36 -11.32 28.17
N THR A 138 1.98 -11.22 29.35
CA THR A 138 1.60 -10.21 30.34
C THR A 138 2.83 -9.41 30.75
N GLY A 139 2.73 -8.10 30.56
CA GLY A 139 3.74 -7.13 30.96
C GLY A 139 3.30 -6.37 32.21
N SER A 140 4.13 -6.40 33.26
CA SER A 140 3.91 -5.63 34.49
C SER A 140 4.93 -4.51 34.60
N TYR A 141 4.46 -3.28 34.79
CA TYR A 141 5.26 -2.05 34.75
C TYR A 141 5.24 -1.33 36.09
N ARG A 142 6.36 -0.75 36.49
CA ARG A 142 6.48 0.13 37.67
C ARG A 142 7.34 1.33 37.35
N ARG A 143 6.89 2.52 37.74
CA ARG A 143 7.69 3.74 37.70
C ARG A 143 7.37 4.65 38.86
N GLU A 144 8.43 5.10 39.51
CA GLU A 144 8.38 6.16 40.48
C GLU A 144 8.54 7.52 39.80
N PHE A 145 7.85 8.52 40.29
CA PHE A 145 7.96 9.90 39.81
C PHE A 145 7.74 10.88 40.97
N ASN A 146 8.22 12.11 40.81
CA ASN A 146 7.95 13.19 41.75
C ASN A 146 6.83 14.07 41.21
N LEU A 147 5.76 14.22 41.99
CA LEU A 147 4.65 15.10 41.64
C LEU A 147 5.11 16.56 41.72
N PRO A 148 4.93 17.38 40.66
CA PRO A 148 5.25 18.81 40.70
C PRO A 148 4.51 19.53 41.83
N GLY A 149 5.22 20.42 42.55
CA GLY A 149 4.68 21.08 43.75
C GLY A 149 3.55 22.07 43.44
N ASP A 150 3.58 22.66 42.26
CA ASP A 150 2.59 23.59 41.70
C ASP A 150 1.30 22.91 41.23
N TRP A 151 1.25 21.58 41.19
CA TRP A 151 0.01 20.82 40.94
C TRP A 151 -0.87 20.68 42.17
N ASN A 152 -0.43 21.17 43.34
CA ASN A 152 -1.20 21.08 44.58
C ASN A 152 -2.56 21.80 44.45
N GLY A 153 -3.64 21.03 44.61
CA GLY A 153 -5.03 21.53 44.49
C GLY A 153 -5.62 21.44 43.09
N GLN A 154 -4.86 20.97 42.10
CA GLN A 154 -5.33 20.61 40.77
C GLN A 154 -5.83 19.16 40.73
N GLU A 155 -6.59 18.84 39.68
CA GLU A 155 -6.88 17.47 39.31
C GLU A 155 -5.80 16.95 38.38
N VAL A 156 -5.32 15.75 38.63
CA VAL A 156 -4.21 15.13 37.92
C VAL A 156 -4.72 13.87 37.22
N TYR A 157 -4.43 13.77 35.94
CA TYR A 157 -4.87 12.71 35.06
C TYR A 157 -3.67 11.94 34.52
N PHE A 158 -3.83 10.63 34.40
CA PHE A 158 -2.88 9.76 33.72
C PHE A 158 -3.41 9.38 32.35
N HIS A 159 -2.63 9.69 31.31
CA HIS A 159 -2.96 9.46 29.91
C HIS A 159 -2.06 8.36 29.34
N VAL A 160 -2.67 7.35 28.73
CA VAL A 160 -1.99 6.32 27.93
C VAL A 160 -2.63 6.30 26.55
N GLY A 161 -1.91 6.74 25.53
CA GLY A 161 -2.46 6.95 24.19
C GLY A 161 -2.90 5.66 23.48
N SER A 162 -2.23 4.54 23.76
CA SER A 162 -2.56 3.22 23.21
C SER A 162 -1.98 2.12 24.11
N ALA A 163 -2.80 1.13 24.46
CA ALA A 163 -2.37 -0.07 25.16
C ALA A 163 -3.00 -1.31 24.50
N THR A 164 -2.17 -2.18 23.92
CA THR A 164 -2.65 -3.37 23.21
C THR A 164 -2.46 -4.63 24.07
N SER A 165 -3.51 -5.39 24.41
CA SER A 165 -4.95 -5.16 24.09
C SER A 165 -5.74 -4.48 25.21
N ASN A 166 -5.18 -4.39 26.43
CA ASN A 166 -5.85 -3.81 27.59
C ASN A 166 -4.87 -3.17 28.58
N LEU A 167 -5.41 -2.45 29.57
CA LEU A 167 -4.64 -1.71 30.56
C LEU A 167 -5.30 -1.75 31.94
N LYS A 168 -4.58 -2.22 32.96
CA LYS A 168 -4.90 -2.01 34.39
C LYS A 168 -3.93 -1.02 35.02
N VAL A 169 -4.42 -0.13 35.88
CA VAL A 169 -3.61 0.93 36.51
C VAL A 169 -3.76 0.93 38.04
N TRP A 170 -2.63 1.09 38.73
CA TRP A 170 -2.55 1.33 40.17
C TRP A 170 -1.67 2.53 40.48
N VAL A 171 -2.03 3.27 41.52
CA VAL A 171 -1.25 4.40 42.03
C VAL A 171 -1.06 4.22 43.53
N ASN A 172 0.19 4.25 43.98
CA ASN A 172 0.58 4.04 45.38
C ASN A 172 -0.06 2.80 46.02
N GLY A 173 -0.11 1.69 45.26
CA GLY A 173 -0.67 0.41 45.71
C GLY A 173 -2.19 0.29 45.68
N LYS A 174 -2.91 1.30 45.20
CA LYS A 174 -4.38 1.30 45.09
C LYS A 174 -4.82 1.19 43.64
N PHE A 175 -5.82 0.35 43.38
CA PHE A 175 -6.40 0.20 42.05
C PHE A 175 -7.10 1.49 41.60
N VAL A 176 -6.77 1.93 40.39
CA VAL A 176 -7.36 3.10 39.75
C VAL A 176 -8.44 2.68 38.78
N GLY A 177 -8.11 1.83 37.81
CA GLY A 177 -9.04 1.48 36.75
C GLY A 177 -8.53 0.47 35.72
N TYR A 178 -9.41 0.19 34.76
CA TYR A 178 -9.23 -0.75 33.65
C TYR A 178 -9.71 -0.11 32.34
N SER A 179 -9.11 -0.46 31.21
CA SER A 179 -9.56 -0.09 29.86
C SER A 179 -9.19 -1.16 28.83
N GLU A 180 -10.08 -1.36 27.88
CA GLU A 180 -9.86 -2.01 26.58
C GLU A 180 -9.91 -0.98 25.45
N ASP A 181 -9.93 -1.45 24.19
CA ASP A 181 -9.80 -0.69 22.93
C ASP A 181 -8.39 -0.13 22.74
N SER A 182 -7.59 -0.87 21.97
CA SER A 182 -6.15 -0.63 21.88
C SER A 182 -5.73 0.62 21.11
N LYS A 183 -6.68 1.32 20.48
CA LYS A 183 -6.40 2.36 19.49
C LYS A 183 -6.93 3.75 19.88
N VAL A 184 -7.51 3.88 21.07
CA VAL A 184 -7.98 5.17 21.62
C VAL A 184 -7.52 5.36 23.06
N ALA A 185 -7.03 6.55 23.39
CA ALA A 185 -6.39 6.85 24.68
C ALA A 185 -7.25 6.50 25.91
N ALA A 186 -6.63 5.85 26.90
CA ALA A 186 -7.19 5.62 28.21
C ALA A 186 -6.74 6.72 29.17
N GLU A 187 -7.69 7.47 29.75
CA GLU A 187 -7.42 8.52 30.73
C GLU A 187 -8.06 8.18 32.08
N PHE A 188 -7.37 8.46 33.18
CA PHE A 188 -7.85 8.23 34.55
C PHE A 188 -7.55 9.43 35.44
N ASN A 189 -8.54 9.97 36.15
CA ASN A 189 -8.28 10.93 37.23
C ASN A 189 -7.63 10.23 38.44
N ILE A 190 -6.34 10.47 38.65
CA ILE A 190 -5.55 9.83 39.70
C ILE A 190 -5.40 10.68 40.97
N THR A 191 -6.02 11.87 41.02
CA THR A 191 -5.86 12.88 42.09
C THR A 191 -5.96 12.29 43.49
N LYS A 192 -7.00 11.49 43.75
CA LYS A 192 -7.29 10.91 45.07
C LYS A 192 -6.29 9.84 45.54
N TYR A 193 -5.40 9.38 44.66
CA TYR A 193 -4.41 8.34 44.95
C TYR A 193 -3.00 8.91 45.17
N LEU A 194 -2.77 10.17 44.83
CA LEU A 194 -1.48 10.83 44.90
C LEU A 194 -1.13 11.31 46.31
N LYS A 195 0.17 11.43 46.57
CA LYS A 195 0.74 12.10 47.74
C LYS A 195 1.76 13.16 47.30
N LYS A 196 2.12 14.09 48.19
CA LYS A 196 3.17 15.08 47.89
C LYS A 196 4.53 14.39 47.66
N GLY A 197 5.30 14.88 46.69
CA GLY A 197 6.62 14.34 46.36
C GLY A 197 6.56 13.02 45.60
N LYS A 198 7.27 12.01 46.09
CA LYS A 198 7.48 10.73 45.40
C LYS A 198 6.21 9.87 45.37
N ASN A 199 5.82 9.40 44.19
CA ASN A 199 4.67 8.52 43.94
C ASN A 199 5.10 7.32 43.09
N LEU A 200 4.32 6.24 43.15
CA LEU A 200 4.47 5.06 42.29
C LEU A 200 3.24 4.90 41.41
N ILE A 201 3.45 4.75 40.09
CA ILE A 201 2.46 4.21 39.16
C ILE A 201 2.89 2.79 38.80
N ALA A 202 1.92 1.88 38.78
CA ALA A 202 2.09 0.54 38.27
C ALA A 202 1.01 0.25 37.21
N MET A 203 1.37 -0.46 36.15
CA MET A 203 0.46 -0.85 35.08
C MET A 203 0.60 -2.33 34.75
N GLN A 204 -0.46 -2.95 34.23
CA GLN A 204 -0.40 -4.28 33.65
C GLN A 204 -1.11 -4.29 32.31
N VAL A 205 -0.47 -4.88 31.30
CA VAL A 205 -0.98 -5.05 29.93
C VAL A 205 -0.93 -6.53 29.59
N MET A 206 -1.98 -7.04 28.97
CA MET A 206 -2.06 -8.42 28.50
C MET A 206 -2.23 -8.45 26.98
N ARG A 207 -1.72 -9.51 26.35
CA ARG A 207 -1.81 -9.74 24.90
C ARG A 207 -3.26 -9.87 24.46
N TRP A 208 -4.04 -10.71 25.14
CA TRP A 208 -5.44 -10.98 24.81
C TRP A 208 -6.40 -10.66 25.97
N CYS A 209 -7.43 -9.87 25.69
CA CYS A 209 -8.72 -9.82 26.39
C CYS A 209 -9.88 -10.16 25.44
N ASP A 210 -11.10 -10.21 25.95
CA ASP A 210 -12.32 -10.39 25.18
C ASP A 210 -12.55 -9.30 24.11
N GLY A 211 -12.11 -8.06 24.34
CA GLY A 211 -12.07 -7.02 23.31
C GLY A 211 -11.21 -7.37 22.09
N SER A 212 -10.26 -8.30 22.20
CA SER A 212 -9.43 -8.76 21.07
C SER A 212 -10.24 -9.49 20.00
N TYR A 213 -11.45 -9.97 20.33
CA TYR A 213 -12.38 -10.51 19.34
C TYR A 213 -12.84 -9.47 18.30
N LEU A 214 -12.73 -8.17 18.63
CA LEU A 214 -13.04 -7.04 17.75
C LEU A 214 -11.78 -6.34 17.19
N GLU A 215 -10.60 -6.97 17.34
CA GLU A 215 -9.32 -6.45 16.84
C GLU A 215 -8.64 -7.51 15.95
N ASP A 216 -9.42 -8.03 14.99
CA ASP A 216 -9.01 -9.07 14.05
C ASP A 216 -8.54 -8.56 12.69
N GLN A 217 -7.93 -7.36 12.66
CA GLN A 217 -7.42 -6.76 11.43
C GLN A 217 -6.34 -7.61 10.74
N ASP A 218 -6.26 -7.48 9.41
CA ASP A 218 -5.18 -8.02 8.57
C ASP A 218 -3.84 -7.29 8.78
N PHE A 219 -3.22 -7.51 9.95
CA PHE A 219 -1.97 -6.88 10.35
C PHE A 219 -1.19 -7.69 11.41
N TRP A 220 0.04 -7.25 11.70
CA TRP A 220 0.82 -7.80 12.82
C TRP A 220 0.06 -7.66 14.14
N ARG A 221 0.21 -8.63 15.06
CA ARG A 221 -0.38 -8.63 16.41
C ARG A 221 0.70 -8.44 17.48
N PHE A 222 0.95 -7.19 17.84
CA PHE A 222 1.89 -6.80 18.90
C PHE A 222 1.19 -6.48 20.23
N THR A 223 1.97 -6.51 21.30
CA THR A 223 1.51 -6.25 22.68
C THR A 223 2.28 -5.08 23.29
N GLY A 224 1.61 -4.23 24.08
CA GLY A 224 2.27 -3.17 24.84
C GLY A 224 1.73 -1.77 24.56
N ILE A 225 2.58 -0.76 24.75
CA ILE A 225 2.17 0.66 24.73
C ILE A 225 2.75 1.31 23.47
N ALA A 226 1.91 1.76 22.55
CA ALA A 226 2.36 2.25 21.23
C ALA A 226 2.41 3.78 21.08
N ARG A 227 1.67 4.52 21.90
CA ARG A 227 1.50 5.98 21.78
C ARG A 227 1.89 6.69 23.08
N GLU A 228 1.78 8.02 23.06
CA GLU A 228 2.28 8.88 24.13
C GLU A 228 1.74 8.53 25.53
N VAL A 229 2.60 8.66 26.54
CA VAL A 229 2.23 8.44 27.95
C VAL A 229 2.66 9.62 28.81
N TYR A 230 1.71 10.25 29.48
CA TYR A 230 2.00 11.43 30.30
C TYR A 230 0.99 11.63 31.42
N LEU A 231 1.39 12.47 32.37
CA LEU A 231 0.48 13.06 33.34
C LEU A 231 0.14 14.48 32.91
N TYR A 232 -1.09 14.89 33.18
CA TYR A 232 -1.46 16.29 33.06
C TYR A 232 -2.30 16.79 34.22
N ALA A 233 -2.17 18.08 34.54
CA ALA A 233 -2.91 18.72 35.62
C ALA A 233 -3.92 19.77 35.10
N ARG A 234 -5.07 19.86 35.76
CA ARG A 234 -6.15 20.79 35.43
C ARG A 234 -6.75 21.45 36.68
N PRO A 235 -7.27 22.68 36.58
CA PRO A 235 -8.05 23.24 37.68
C PRO A 235 -9.30 22.39 37.96
N LYS A 236 -9.79 22.39 39.20
CA LYS A 236 -11.03 21.66 39.58
C LYS A 236 -12.29 22.11 38.81
N MET A 237 -12.27 23.33 38.28
CA MET A 237 -13.31 23.83 37.38
C MET A 237 -12.66 23.98 36.01
N HIS A 238 -13.01 23.08 35.10
CA HIS A 238 -12.40 22.96 33.78
C HIS A 238 -13.41 22.45 32.75
N ILE A 239 -13.15 22.66 31.46
CA ILE A 239 -13.99 22.20 30.34
C ILE A 239 -13.82 20.68 30.16
N GLU A 240 -14.88 19.91 30.38
CA GLU A 240 -14.83 18.44 30.32
C GLU A 240 -14.73 17.93 28.86
N ASP A 241 -15.45 18.56 27.94
CA ASP A 241 -15.45 18.24 26.51
C ASP A 241 -15.76 19.49 25.68
N LEU A 242 -15.33 19.48 24.43
CA LEU A 242 -15.43 20.59 23.50
C LEU A 242 -15.87 20.08 22.12
N THR A 243 -16.98 20.59 21.61
CA THR A 243 -17.43 20.40 20.23
C THR A 243 -17.34 21.72 19.48
N VAL A 244 -16.61 21.71 18.36
CA VAL A 244 -16.47 22.86 17.47
C VAL A 244 -17.14 22.53 16.14
N SER A 245 -18.36 23.01 15.97
CA SER A 245 -19.09 22.91 14.70
C SER A 245 -18.60 24.02 13.77
N GLN A 246 -17.98 23.62 12.67
CA GLN A 246 -17.41 24.48 11.64
C GLN A 246 -18.06 24.14 10.30
N ASP A 247 -18.54 25.15 9.58
CA ASP A 247 -19.21 24.96 8.28
C ASP A 247 -18.91 26.13 7.34
N PHE A 248 -19.05 25.94 6.03
CA PHE A 248 -18.88 26.98 5.02
C PHE A 248 -20.11 27.06 4.12
N VAL A 249 -21.02 27.97 4.44
CA VAL A 249 -22.34 28.06 3.79
C VAL A 249 -22.54 29.47 3.23
N ALA A 250 -23.05 29.55 2.00
CA ALA A 250 -23.33 30.82 1.32
C ALA A 250 -22.13 31.80 1.29
N GLY A 251 -20.91 31.27 1.16
CA GLY A 251 -19.68 32.07 1.07
C GLY A 251 -19.13 32.57 2.42
N LYS A 252 -19.67 32.09 3.54
CA LYS A 252 -19.30 32.55 4.89
C LYS A 252 -18.99 31.37 5.81
N GLY A 253 -18.12 31.61 6.79
CA GLY A 253 -17.88 30.67 7.87
C GLY A 253 -19.03 30.65 8.87
N VAL A 254 -19.38 29.46 9.35
CA VAL A 254 -20.23 29.28 10.52
C VAL A 254 -19.41 28.57 11.58
N LEU A 255 -19.38 29.13 12.79
CA LEU A 255 -18.66 28.57 13.93
C LEU A 255 -19.58 28.54 15.15
N LYS A 256 -19.77 27.35 15.72
CA LYS A 256 -20.44 27.17 17.02
C LYS A 256 -19.54 26.38 17.95
N ILE A 257 -19.36 26.92 19.15
CA ILE A 257 -18.60 26.26 20.22
C ILE A 257 -19.60 25.76 21.26
N ASP A 258 -19.59 24.46 21.51
CA ASP A 258 -20.32 23.84 22.61
C ASP A 258 -19.30 23.21 23.57
N ALA A 259 -19.18 23.81 24.75
CA ALA A 259 -18.20 23.43 25.75
C ALA A 259 -18.91 23.03 27.04
N LYS A 260 -18.63 21.82 27.53
CA LYS A 260 -19.15 21.34 28.81
C LYS A 260 -18.36 21.97 29.96
N ALA A 261 -18.74 23.19 30.31
CA ALA A 261 -18.08 23.96 31.35
C ALA A 261 -18.82 23.94 32.70
N PRO A 262 -18.11 24.10 33.84
CA PRO A 262 -18.71 24.09 35.17
C PRO A 262 -19.60 25.32 35.41
N LYS A 263 -20.63 25.17 36.25
CA LYS A 263 -21.48 26.29 36.67
C LYS A 263 -20.66 27.40 37.34
N GLY A 264 -21.01 28.66 37.07
CA GLY A 264 -20.34 29.84 37.63
C GLY A 264 -19.01 30.20 36.97
N THR A 265 -18.75 29.67 35.77
CA THR A 265 -17.64 30.06 34.89
C THR A 265 -18.16 30.77 33.64
N THR A 266 -17.29 31.48 32.94
CA THR A 266 -17.55 32.11 31.63
C THR A 266 -16.56 31.60 30.60
N ILE A 267 -16.99 31.55 29.34
CA ILE A 267 -16.15 31.18 28.21
C ILE A 267 -16.01 32.40 27.30
N GLU A 268 -14.77 32.75 26.98
CA GLU A 268 -14.44 33.68 25.92
C GLU A 268 -13.84 32.91 24.75
N GLN A 269 -14.21 33.30 23.53
CA GLN A 269 -13.71 32.68 22.31
C GLN A 269 -13.17 33.75 21.36
N ARG A 270 -12.11 33.41 20.63
CA ARG A 270 -11.54 34.25 19.58
C ARG A 270 -11.06 33.38 18.42
N LEU A 271 -11.39 33.80 17.20
CA LEU A 271 -10.93 33.15 15.98
C LEU A 271 -9.71 33.89 15.43
N GLU A 272 -8.62 33.17 15.21
CA GLU A 272 -7.35 33.72 14.74
C GLU A 272 -6.87 33.04 13.45
N ASP A 273 -6.20 33.79 12.59
CA ASP A 273 -5.44 33.23 11.46
C ASP A 273 -4.19 32.46 11.94
N LYS A 274 -3.42 31.91 11.00
CA LYS A 274 -2.16 31.21 11.31
C LYS A 274 -1.08 32.08 11.98
N ASN A 275 -1.18 33.41 11.86
CA ASN A 275 -0.23 34.36 12.46
C ASN A 275 -0.69 34.82 13.87
N GLY A 276 -1.93 34.49 14.24
CA GLY A 276 -2.55 34.89 15.51
C GLY A 276 -3.29 36.22 15.44
N ASN A 277 -3.65 36.71 14.24
CA ASN A 277 -4.50 37.88 14.08
C ASN A 277 -5.97 37.47 14.14
N GLU A 278 -6.81 38.26 14.78
CA GLU A 278 -8.24 38.00 14.85
C GLU A 278 -8.92 38.12 13.48
N VAL A 279 -9.83 37.19 13.17
CA VAL A 279 -10.52 37.11 11.87
C VAL A 279 -12.03 37.03 12.07
N SER A 280 -12.78 37.77 11.25
CA SER A 280 -14.23 37.65 11.16
C SER A 280 -14.66 36.45 10.31
N LEU A 281 -15.75 35.79 10.70
CA LEU A 281 -16.38 34.68 9.95
C LEU A 281 -16.77 35.05 8.51
N GLU A 282 -16.97 36.34 8.21
CA GLU A 282 -17.24 36.86 6.87
C GLU A 282 -16.02 36.76 5.92
N ASN A 283 -14.82 36.67 6.48
CA ASN A 283 -13.55 36.74 5.74
C ASN A 283 -12.79 35.41 5.73
N VAL A 284 -13.38 34.33 6.26
CA VAL A 284 -12.71 33.03 6.28
C VAL A 284 -12.73 32.37 4.90
N LYS A 285 -11.67 31.63 4.59
CA LYS A 285 -11.56 30.85 3.36
C LYS A 285 -11.90 29.39 3.62
N PRO A 286 -12.53 28.68 2.66
CA PRO A 286 -12.88 27.29 2.84
C PRO A 286 -11.65 26.39 2.88
N TRP A 287 -11.74 25.30 3.63
CA TRP A 287 -10.75 24.23 3.69
C TRP A 287 -11.07 23.15 2.66
N SER A 288 -10.03 22.61 2.02
CA SER A 288 -10.07 21.43 1.15
C SER A 288 -8.68 20.75 1.15
N ALA A 289 -8.57 19.55 0.59
CA ALA A 289 -7.28 18.87 0.42
C ALA A 289 -6.34 19.62 -0.55
N GLU A 290 -6.89 20.39 -1.49
CA GLU A 290 -6.14 21.19 -2.45
C GLU A 290 -5.66 22.52 -1.85
N VAL A 291 -6.47 23.12 -0.96
CA VAL A 291 -6.22 24.41 -0.30
C VAL A 291 -6.61 24.30 1.18
N PRO A 292 -5.68 23.85 2.06
CA PRO A 292 -5.98 23.59 3.48
C PRO A 292 -5.95 24.88 4.32
N ASN A 293 -6.92 25.78 4.10
CA ASN A 293 -7.03 27.01 4.90
C ASN A 293 -7.43 26.66 6.34
N LEU A 294 -6.54 26.99 7.30
CA LEU A 294 -6.74 26.72 8.71
C LEU A 294 -6.73 27.99 9.55
N TYR A 295 -7.53 27.95 10.62
CA TYR A 295 -7.65 28.97 11.65
C TYR A 295 -7.53 28.33 13.03
N ASN A 296 -7.36 29.15 14.04
CA ASN A 296 -7.28 28.74 15.44
C ASN A 296 -8.42 29.37 16.23
N VAL A 297 -9.14 28.56 16.98
CA VAL A 297 -10.12 29.04 17.94
C VAL A 297 -9.50 28.96 19.33
N ILE A 298 -9.29 30.12 19.94
CA ILE A 298 -8.75 30.25 21.30
C ILE A 298 -9.93 30.35 22.27
N ILE A 299 -10.07 29.36 23.15
CA ILE A 299 -11.18 29.21 24.08
C ILE A 299 -10.64 29.38 25.49
N THR A 300 -11.07 30.44 26.17
CA THR A 300 -10.59 30.80 27.51
C THR A 300 -11.69 30.61 28.53
N LEU A 301 -11.49 29.71 29.49
CA LEU A 301 -12.38 29.52 30.63
C LEU A 301 -11.98 30.47 31.76
N LYS A 302 -12.94 31.22 32.29
CA LYS A 302 -12.72 32.16 33.40
C LYS A 302 -13.69 31.94 34.56
N LYS A 303 -13.29 32.39 35.75
CA LYS A 303 -14.16 32.61 36.91
C LYS A 303 -13.94 34.03 37.42
N GLY A 304 -14.90 34.93 37.16
CA GLY A 304 -14.62 36.37 37.23
C GLY A 304 -13.52 36.72 36.23
N ASP A 305 -12.52 37.49 36.66
CA ASP A 305 -11.37 37.87 35.81
C ASP A 305 -10.25 36.83 35.77
N LYS A 306 -10.33 35.79 36.61
CA LYS A 306 -9.28 34.76 36.69
C LYS A 306 -9.43 33.77 35.54
N VAL A 307 -8.40 33.70 34.69
CA VAL A 307 -8.24 32.61 33.71
C VAL A 307 -7.98 31.30 34.44
N LEU A 308 -8.80 30.30 34.14
CA LEU A 308 -8.65 28.95 34.65
C LEU A 308 -7.88 28.08 33.67
N GLU A 309 -8.21 28.15 32.38
CA GLU A 309 -7.49 27.43 31.33
C GLU A 309 -7.77 28.04 29.95
N VAL A 310 -6.87 27.77 29.00
CA VAL A 310 -6.96 28.18 27.61
C VAL A 310 -6.74 26.97 26.71
N ILE A 311 -7.69 26.71 25.82
CA ILE A 311 -7.63 25.65 24.81
C ILE A 311 -7.45 26.31 23.44
N ARG A 312 -6.56 25.76 22.62
CA ARG A 312 -6.44 26.10 21.20
C ARG A 312 -7.00 24.93 20.39
N GLN A 313 -8.02 25.19 19.58
CA GLN A 313 -8.54 24.21 18.62
C GLN A 313 -8.31 24.70 17.20
N ARG A 314 -7.72 23.86 16.35
CA ARG A 314 -7.59 24.13 14.92
C ARG A 314 -8.92 23.88 14.21
N VAL A 315 -9.28 24.75 13.26
CA VAL A 315 -10.51 24.64 12.44
C VAL A 315 -10.23 24.97 10.97
N GLY A 316 -10.94 24.29 10.08
CA GLY A 316 -11.05 24.53 8.64
C GLY A 316 -12.52 24.51 8.20
N PHE A 317 -13.02 25.65 7.73
CA PHE A 317 -14.42 25.82 7.35
C PHE A 317 -14.72 25.05 6.06
N ARG A 318 -15.67 24.11 6.11
CA ARG A 318 -16.09 23.35 4.93
C ARG A 318 -17.50 22.82 5.11
N HIS A 319 -18.21 22.63 4.00
CA HIS A 319 -19.52 22.01 3.99
C HIS A 319 -19.46 20.65 3.30
N ILE A 320 -20.04 19.62 3.91
CA ILE A 320 -20.10 18.26 3.36
C ILE A 320 -21.56 17.86 3.20
N GLU A 321 -21.92 17.36 2.03
CA GLU A 321 -23.25 16.81 1.77
C GLU A 321 -23.18 15.66 0.76
N ILE A 322 -24.19 14.80 0.75
CA ILE A 322 -24.42 13.86 -0.35
C ILE A 322 -25.62 14.35 -1.14
N LYS A 323 -25.40 14.62 -2.43
CA LYS A 323 -26.42 15.16 -3.32
C LYS A 323 -26.23 14.63 -4.73
N GLY A 324 -27.33 14.22 -5.38
CA GLY A 324 -27.28 13.71 -6.76
C GLY A 324 -26.46 12.42 -6.92
N GLY A 325 -26.29 11.63 -5.86
CA GLY A 325 -25.42 10.45 -5.89
C GLY A 325 -23.93 10.77 -5.79
N GLN A 326 -23.56 11.96 -5.30
CA GLN A 326 -22.18 12.38 -5.13
C GLN A 326 -21.94 12.90 -3.71
N LEU A 327 -20.81 12.56 -3.13
CA LEU A 327 -20.21 13.24 -1.98
C LEU A 327 -19.64 14.58 -2.46
N LEU A 328 -20.16 15.67 -1.90
CA LEU A 328 -19.76 17.03 -2.21
C LEU A 328 -18.99 17.65 -1.04
N LEU A 329 -17.98 18.46 -1.38
CA LEU A 329 -17.31 19.37 -0.46
C LEU A 329 -17.47 20.80 -0.99
N ASN A 330 -17.96 21.71 -0.16
CA ASN A 330 -18.19 23.12 -0.52
C ASN A 330 -19.01 23.28 -1.81
N GLY A 331 -19.97 22.37 -2.04
CA GLY A 331 -20.84 22.34 -3.22
C GLY A 331 -20.21 21.75 -4.48
N GLN A 332 -18.96 21.28 -4.44
CA GLN A 332 -18.28 20.62 -5.57
C GLN A 332 -18.13 19.12 -5.31
N PRO A 333 -18.27 18.25 -6.32
CA PRO A 333 -17.97 16.84 -6.16
C PRO A 333 -16.47 16.66 -5.95
N ILE A 334 -16.09 15.69 -5.12
CA ILE A 334 -14.68 15.33 -4.93
C ILE A 334 -14.40 13.96 -5.53
N LEU A 335 -13.20 13.77 -6.08
CA LEU A 335 -12.68 12.45 -6.42
C LEU A 335 -11.79 11.99 -5.27
N ILE A 336 -12.10 10.83 -4.72
CA ILE A 336 -11.30 10.14 -3.71
C ILE A 336 -10.14 9.45 -4.42
N LYS A 337 -9.00 10.14 -4.44
CA LYS A 337 -7.69 9.65 -4.90
C LYS A 337 -6.97 9.09 -3.67
N GLY A 338 -7.48 7.97 -3.15
CA GLY A 338 -7.16 7.49 -1.81
C GLY A 338 -6.22 6.28 -1.74
N ALA A 339 -5.69 6.04 -0.55
CA ALA A 339 -5.05 4.79 -0.13
C ALA A 339 -5.41 4.46 1.33
N ASP A 340 -5.57 3.17 1.63
CA ASP A 340 -5.65 2.66 3.01
C ASP A 340 -4.25 2.70 3.64
N ARG A 341 -4.15 3.12 4.91
CA ARG A 341 -2.87 3.23 5.62
C ARG A 341 -2.93 2.60 7.00
N HIS A 342 -2.16 1.54 7.21
CA HIS A 342 -1.84 1.04 8.54
C HIS A 342 -0.75 1.90 9.22
N GLU A 343 -0.93 2.19 10.51
CA GLU A 343 0.14 2.76 11.36
C GLU A 343 1.22 1.71 11.68
N LEU A 344 2.14 1.51 10.73
CA LEU A 344 3.26 0.60 10.90
C LEU A 344 4.60 1.20 10.46
N ASP A 345 5.60 1.03 11.33
CA ASP A 345 7.01 1.28 11.09
C ASP A 345 7.78 -0.06 11.10
N PRO A 346 8.69 -0.33 10.14
CA PRO A 346 9.42 -1.60 10.07
C PRO A 346 10.35 -1.85 11.26
N ASP A 347 10.70 -0.81 12.01
CA ASP A 347 11.60 -0.85 13.15
C ASP A 347 10.84 -0.67 14.48
N GLY A 348 9.76 0.15 14.49
CA GLY A 348 8.96 0.48 15.67
C GLY A 348 7.64 -0.29 15.83
N GLY A 349 7.22 -1.08 14.85
CA GLY A 349 5.88 -1.69 14.81
C GLY A 349 4.80 -0.60 14.80
N TYR A 350 3.89 -0.59 15.78
CA TYR A 350 2.86 0.46 15.90
C TYR A 350 3.40 1.81 16.39
N ILE A 351 4.68 1.91 16.76
CA ILE A 351 5.30 3.16 17.22
C ILE A 351 5.79 3.93 15.98
N VAL A 352 4.91 4.76 15.42
CA VAL A 352 5.22 5.59 14.24
C VAL A 352 5.57 7.00 14.69
N SER A 353 6.73 7.52 14.26
CA SER A 353 7.16 8.88 14.60
C SER A 353 6.44 9.94 13.75
N ILE A 354 6.45 11.19 14.21
CA ILE A 354 5.88 12.33 13.45
C ILE A 354 6.64 12.55 12.15
N GLU A 355 7.96 12.37 12.15
CA GLU A 355 8.78 12.46 10.94
C GLU A 355 8.36 11.40 9.92
N ARG A 356 8.05 10.18 10.37
CA ARG A 356 7.54 9.12 9.49
C ARG A 356 6.14 9.44 8.97
N MET A 357 5.25 9.98 9.79
CA MET A 357 3.93 10.44 9.35
C MET A 357 4.06 11.56 8.28
N ILE A 358 4.95 12.53 8.48
CA ILE A 358 5.22 13.59 7.50
C ILE A 358 5.81 13.01 6.21
N GLN A 359 6.70 12.02 6.30
CA GLN A 359 7.24 11.32 5.14
C GLN A 359 6.13 10.62 4.34
N ASP A 360 5.21 9.92 5.01
CA ASP A 360 4.05 9.28 4.39
C ASP A 360 3.21 10.33 3.63
N ILE A 361 2.87 11.46 4.26
CA ILE A 361 2.09 12.54 3.61
C ILE A 361 2.87 13.16 2.43
N LYS A 362 4.19 13.34 2.56
CA LYS A 362 5.02 13.86 1.47
C LYS A 362 4.93 12.96 0.24
N ILE A 363 5.04 11.64 0.43
CA ILE A 363 4.91 10.66 -0.65
C ILE A 363 3.49 10.68 -1.23
N MET A 364 2.45 10.74 -0.39
CA MET A 364 1.07 10.89 -0.85
C MET A 364 0.90 12.10 -1.77
N LYS A 365 1.43 13.25 -1.39
CA LYS A 365 1.40 14.48 -2.20
C LYS A 365 2.20 14.33 -3.50
N GLN A 366 3.33 13.61 -3.48
CA GLN A 366 4.10 13.28 -4.68
C GLN A 366 3.35 12.39 -5.66
N LEU A 367 2.53 11.46 -5.14
CA LEU A 367 1.71 10.54 -5.92
C LEU A 367 0.29 11.05 -6.19
N ASN A 368 0.03 12.35 -5.97
CA ASN A 368 -1.29 12.98 -6.15
C ASN A 368 -2.43 12.35 -5.30
N ILE A 369 -2.10 11.64 -4.22
CA ILE A 369 -3.06 11.11 -3.25
C ILE A 369 -3.64 12.28 -2.43
N ASN A 370 -4.97 12.30 -2.30
CA ASN A 370 -5.70 13.34 -1.57
C ASN A 370 -6.49 12.83 -0.36
N ALA A 371 -6.59 11.51 -0.18
CA ALA A 371 -7.41 10.90 0.85
C ALA A 371 -6.73 9.68 1.49
N VAL A 372 -7.00 9.46 2.77
CA VAL A 372 -6.57 8.27 3.51
C VAL A 372 -7.77 7.70 4.28
N ARG A 373 -7.86 6.37 4.29
CA ARG A 373 -8.72 5.63 5.23
C ARG A 373 -7.81 5.07 6.32
N THR A 374 -8.17 5.31 7.58
CA THR A 374 -7.40 4.83 8.74
C THR A 374 -7.74 3.35 8.98
N CYS A 375 -7.20 2.47 8.15
CA CYS A 375 -7.49 1.04 8.17
C CYS A 375 -6.82 0.34 9.38
N HIS A 376 -7.52 -0.38 10.26
CA HIS A 376 -8.97 -0.37 10.49
C HIS A 376 -9.27 0.04 11.92
N TYR A 377 -8.78 1.24 12.27
CA TYR A 377 -8.83 1.80 13.60
C TYR A 377 -8.50 3.28 13.59
N PRO A 378 -8.78 4.02 14.68
CA PRO A 378 -8.35 5.40 14.77
C PRO A 378 -6.83 5.49 14.95
N ASP A 379 -6.19 6.27 14.08
CA ASP A 379 -4.75 6.56 14.13
C ASP A 379 -4.35 7.40 15.37
N ASP A 380 -3.05 7.66 15.54
CA ASP A 380 -2.55 8.61 16.53
C ASP A 380 -3.18 9.99 16.30
N PRO A 381 -3.67 10.70 17.34
CA PRO A 381 -4.29 12.02 17.16
C PRO A 381 -3.44 13.02 16.37
N ARG A 382 -2.11 12.91 16.46
CA ARG A 382 -1.18 13.76 15.73
C ARG A 382 -1.24 13.54 14.21
N TRP A 383 -1.68 12.37 13.73
CA TRP A 383 -1.94 12.12 12.30
C TRP A 383 -3.05 13.01 11.75
N TYR A 384 -4.12 13.20 12.52
CA TYR A 384 -5.26 14.05 12.12
C TYR A 384 -4.87 15.52 12.06
N ASP A 385 -4.06 15.99 13.02
CA ASP A 385 -3.48 17.33 12.99
C ASP A 385 -2.65 17.58 11.72
N LEU A 386 -1.85 16.59 11.30
CA LEU A 386 -1.04 16.66 10.09
C LEU A 386 -1.91 16.62 8.83
N CYS A 387 -2.97 15.81 8.81
CA CYS A 387 -3.92 15.75 7.69
C CYS A 387 -4.71 17.05 7.53
N ASP A 388 -5.08 17.69 8.64
CA ASP A 388 -5.68 19.03 8.61
C ASP A 388 -4.73 20.05 7.96
N GLU A 389 -3.45 19.99 8.33
CA GLU A 389 -2.40 20.94 7.94
C GLU A 389 -1.96 20.81 6.48
N TYR A 390 -1.75 19.57 6.03
CA TYR A 390 -1.25 19.28 4.68
C TYR A 390 -2.37 18.96 3.67
N GLY A 391 -3.62 18.96 4.13
CA GLY A 391 -4.79 18.78 3.28
C GLY A 391 -4.94 17.34 2.80
N ILE A 392 -5.24 16.42 3.69
CA ILE A 392 -5.62 15.03 3.36
C ILE A 392 -7.04 14.80 3.88
N TYR A 393 -7.92 14.31 3.01
CA TYR A 393 -9.25 13.87 3.41
C TYR A 393 -9.16 12.56 4.19
N LEU A 394 -9.88 12.45 5.30
CA LEU A 394 -9.91 11.25 6.13
C LEU A 394 -11.29 10.60 6.13
N THR A 395 -11.29 9.30 5.86
CA THR A 395 -12.33 8.38 6.32
C THR A 395 -11.82 7.75 7.62
N ALA A 396 -12.31 8.27 8.75
CA ALA A 396 -11.85 7.86 10.07
C ALA A 396 -12.66 6.65 10.56
N GLU A 397 -12.00 5.56 10.87
CA GLU A 397 -12.61 4.26 11.13
C GLU A 397 -12.52 3.84 12.60
N ALA A 398 -13.60 3.24 13.13
CA ALA A 398 -13.58 2.67 14.47
C ALA A 398 -12.73 1.39 14.51
N ASN A 399 -12.07 1.14 15.64
CA ASN A 399 -11.25 -0.06 15.86
C ASN A 399 -12.16 -1.26 16.08
N LEU A 400 -12.71 -1.84 15.02
CA LEU A 400 -13.73 -2.87 15.08
C LEU A 400 -13.67 -3.76 13.85
N GLU A 401 -13.04 -4.93 14.04
CA GLU A 401 -12.98 -5.99 13.03
C GLU A 401 -13.04 -7.36 13.72
N SER A 402 -13.95 -8.22 13.25
CA SER A 402 -14.12 -9.58 13.79
C SER A 402 -14.18 -10.61 12.67
N HIS A 403 -13.26 -10.48 11.71
CA HIS A 403 -13.23 -11.26 10.48
C HIS A 403 -13.28 -12.77 10.77
N GLY A 404 -12.51 -13.24 11.75
CA GLY A 404 -12.48 -14.63 12.20
C GLY A 404 -13.81 -15.23 12.70
N MET A 405 -14.82 -14.41 13.01
CA MET A 405 -16.16 -14.88 13.40
C MET A 405 -17.10 -15.09 12.22
N GLY A 406 -16.71 -14.63 11.03
CA GLY A 406 -17.54 -14.63 9.83
C GLY A 406 -18.78 -13.72 9.94
N TYR A 407 -19.58 -13.70 8.87
CA TYR A 407 -20.65 -12.72 8.69
C TYR A 407 -22.07 -13.32 8.81
N GLY A 408 -22.16 -14.60 9.15
CA GLY A 408 -23.42 -15.36 9.27
C GLY A 408 -24.20 -15.06 10.55
N GLU A 409 -24.90 -16.05 11.09
CA GLU A 409 -25.64 -15.91 12.35
C GLU A 409 -24.73 -15.79 13.59
N GLY A 410 -23.53 -16.37 13.53
CA GLY A 410 -22.55 -16.34 14.62
C GLY A 410 -21.74 -15.06 14.75
N THR A 411 -21.96 -14.07 13.87
CA THR A 411 -21.25 -12.78 13.89
C THR A 411 -21.46 -12.02 15.20
N LEU A 412 -20.42 -11.31 15.65
CA LEU A 412 -20.50 -10.46 16.85
C LEU A 412 -21.40 -9.23 16.63
N ALA A 413 -21.66 -8.85 15.38
CA ALA A 413 -22.61 -7.79 15.03
C ALA A 413 -24.07 -8.08 15.44
N LYS A 414 -24.40 -9.36 15.71
CA LYS A 414 -25.73 -9.82 16.15
C LYS A 414 -25.79 -10.22 17.63
N ARG A 415 -24.65 -10.24 18.33
CA ARG A 415 -24.54 -10.68 19.71
C ARG A 415 -24.79 -9.53 20.69
N ALA A 416 -25.83 -9.65 21.51
CA ALA A 416 -26.23 -8.60 22.44
C ALA A 416 -25.19 -8.32 23.54
N ASP A 417 -24.41 -9.31 23.94
CA ASP A 417 -23.32 -9.17 24.92
C ASP A 417 -22.14 -8.33 24.38
N PHE A 418 -21.98 -8.22 23.05
CA PHE A 418 -20.96 -7.37 22.42
C PHE A 418 -21.47 -5.97 22.00
N GLU A 419 -22.76 -5.68 22.17
CA GLU A 419 -23.37 -4.41 21.74
C GLU A 419 -22.66 -3.19 22.32
N LYS A 420 -22.36 -3.25 23.63
CA LYS A 420 -21.69 -2.16 24.35
C LYS A 420 -20.31 -1.86 23.76
N MET A 421 -19.51 -2.88 23.45
CA MET A 421 -18.20 -2.71 22.84
C MET A 421 -18.28 -2.06 21.45
N HIS A 422 -19.24 -2.48 20.61
CA HIS A 422 -19.43 -1.89 19.28
C HIS A 422 -19.72 -0.39 19.36
N LEU A 423 -20.60 -0.01 20.30
CA LEU A 423 -20.96 1.38 20.54
C LEU A 423 -19.77 2.18 21.12
N GLU A 424 -19.10 1.66 22.15
CA GLU A 424 -18.00 2.36 22.82
C GLU A 424 -16.77 2.58 21.91
N ARG A 425 -16.46 1.63 21.01
CA ARG A 425 -15.39 1.78 20.00
C ARG A 425 -15.72 2.86 18.96
N ASN A 426 -16.98 2.90 18.50
CA ASN A 426 -17.47 3.97 17.61
C ASN A 426 -17.51 5.34 18.30
N GLN A 427 -17.91 5.37 19.58
CA GLN A 427 -17.83 6.58 20.41
C GLN A 427 -16.39 7.07 20.58
N GLY A 428 -15.44 6.15 20.75
CA GLY A 428 -14.00 6.46 20.81
C GLY A 428 -13.53 7.20 19.56
N ASN A 429 -13.84 6.67 18.37
CA ASN A 429 -13.52 7.29 17.10
C ASN A 429 -14.15 8.70 16.97
N VAL A 430 -15.49 8.79 17.04
CA VAL A 430 -16.19 10.05 16.77
C VAL A 430 -15.89 11.12 17.82
N MET A 431 -15.91 10.77 19.11
CA MET A 431 -15.76 11.79 20.16
C MET A 431 -14.36 12.38 20.21
N SER A 432 -13.33 11.59 19.90
CA SER A 432 -11.94 12.05 19.86
C SER A 432 -11.69 12.98 18.68
N PHE A 433 -12.23 12.66 17.50
CA PHE A 433 -11.82 13.32 16.25
C PHE A 433 -12.87 14.27 15.62
N LYS A 434 -14.03 14.47 16.27
CA LYS A 434 -15.15 15.31 15.76
C LYS A 434 -14.77 16.72 15.30
N ASN A 435 -13.71 17.31 15.85
CA ASN A 435 -13.30 18.68 15.57
C ASN A 435 -12.33 18.81 14.38
N HIS A 436 -11.80 17.72 13.82
CA HIS A 436 -10.83 17.79 12.72
C HIS A 436 -11.50 18.10 11.37
N PRO A 437 -11.01 19.12 10.62
CA PRO A 437 -11.48 19.37 9.28
C PRO A 437 -11.13 18.29 8.25
N SER A 438 -10.03 17.56 8.43
CA SER A 438 -9.65 16.47 7.54
C SER A 438 -10.65 15.33 7.51
N VAL A 439 -11.31 15.03 8.63
CA VAL A 439 -12.33 13.99 8.70
C VAL A 439 -13.55 14.41 7.89
N ILE A 440 -13.84 13.66 6.82
CA ILE A 440 -14.98 13.90 5.94
C ILE A 440 -16.01 12.77 5.98
N VAL A 441 -15.63 11.58 6.44
CA VAL A 441 -16.50 10.40 6.56
C VAL A 441 -16.17 9.66 7.86
N TRP A 442 -17.19 9.15 8.54
CA TRP A 442 -17.03 8.16 9.62
C TRP A 442 -17.23 6.75 9.09
N SER A 443 -16.31 5.83 9.38
CA SER A 443 -16.49 4.40 9.11
C SER A 443 -16.74 3.63 10.42
N LEU A 444 -17.72 2.72 10.39
CA LEU A 444 -18.17 2.00 11.60
C LEU A 444 -17.22 0.88 12.07
N GLY A 445 -16.30 0.45 11.19
CA GLY A 445 -15.40 -0.68 11.36
C GLY A 445 -15.14 -1.36 10.01
N ASN A 446 -14.56 -2.56 10.05
CA ASN A 446 -14.21 -3.37 8.87
C ASN A 446 -14.64 -4.82 9.06
N GLU A 447 -15.04 -5.51 7.97
CA GLU A 447 -15.22 -6.98 7.88
C GLU A 447 -15.68 -7.70 9.18
N ALA A 448 -16.74 -7.20 9.81
CA ALA A 448 -17.24 -7.70 11.11
C ALA A 448 -18.69 -8.23 11.02
N GLY A 449 -19.15 -8.50 9.80
CA GLY A 449 -20.55 -8.82 9.51
C GLY A 449 -21.50 -7.64 9.74
N TYR A 450 -22.80 -7.84 9.48
CA TYR A 450 -23.81 -6.79 9.65
C TYR A 450 -24.93 -7.24 10.58
N GLY A 451 -25.41 -6.32 11.43
CA GLY A 451 -26.44 -6.61 12.40
C GLY A 451 -26.83 -5.43 13.31
N PRO A 452 -27.73 -5.66 14.29
CA PRO A 452 -28.28 -4.61 15.14
C PRO A 452 -27.24 -3.77 15.89
N ASN A 453 -26.08 -4.34 16.23
CA ASN A 453 -25.03 -3.59 16.92
C ASN A 453 -24.47 -2.45 16.04
N PHE A 454 -24.27 -2.70 14.75
CA PHE A 454 -23.87 -1.67 13.79
C PHE A 454 -24.98 -0.68 13.49
N GLU A 455 -26.23 -1.12 13.43
CA GLU A 455 -27.36 -0.20 13.24
C GLU A 455 -27.50 0.81 14.38
N LYS A 456 -27.27 0.37 15.63
CA LYS A 456 -27.24 1.24 16.81
C LYS A 456 -26.05 2.19 16.79
N ALA A 457 -24.87 1.72 16.39
CA ALA A 457 -23.70 2.58 16.24
C ALA A 457 -23.94 3.66 15.16
N TYR A 458 -24.47 3.28 14.00
CA TYR A 458 -24.88 4.20 12.94
C TYR A 458 -25.86 5.26 13.46
N ASP A 459 -26.95 4.85 14.10
CA ASP A 459 -27.97 5.76 14.60
C ASP A 459 -27.40 6.73 15.64
N TRP A 460 -26.51 6.25 16.51
CA TRP A 460 -25.82 7.09 17.48
C TRP A 460 -24.91 8.13 16.81
N ILE A 461 -24.15 7.76 15.78
CA ILE A 461 -23.31 8.70 15.04
C ILE A 461 -24.17 9.74 14.32
N LYS A 462 -25.23 9.33 13.60
CA LYS A 462 -26.13 10.27 12.90
C LYS A 462 -26.84 11.24 13.86
N ALA A 463 -27.11 10.80 15.09
CA ALA A 463 -27.68 11.66 16.13
C ALA A 463 -26.64 12.64 16.72
N THR A 464 -25.38 12.24 16.78
CA THR A 464 -24.27 12.98 17.42
C THR A 464 -23.60 13.96 16.45
N ASP A 465 -23.30 13.53 15.23
CA ASP A 465 -22.68 14.34 14.17
C ASP A 465 -23.56 14.38 12.92
N LYS A 466 -24.08 15.57 12.62
CA LYS A 466 -24.91 15.85 11.44
C LYS A 466 -24.12 16.43 10.27
N THR A 467 -22.82 16.67 10.47
CA THR A 467 -21.95 17.36 9.50
C THR A 467 -21.23 16.41 8.56
N ARG A 468 -21.31 15.10 8.79
CA ARG A 468 -20.59 14.08 8.02
C ARG A 468 -21.47 12.87 7.67
N PRO A 469 -21.25 12.23 6.52
CA PRO A 469 -21.80 10.91 6.21
C PRO A 469 -21.13 9.80 7.03
N VAL A 470 -21.81 8.66 7.11
CA VAL A 470 -21.34 7.43 7.75
C VAL A 470 -21.29 6.31 6.72
N GLN A 471 -20.19 5.57 6.66
CA GLN A 471 -20.03 4.41 5.80
C GLN A 471 -19.82 3.11 6.58
N TYR A 472 -20.25 1.99 6.01
CA TYR A 472 -19.87 0.65 6.44
C TYR A 472 -20.06 -0.34 5.30
N GLU A 473 -19.01 -1.08 4.95
CA GLU A 473 -19.00 -1.94 3.76
C GLU A 473 -20.02 -3.07 3.85
N GLN A 474 -20.03 -3.79 4.98
CA GLN A 474 -20.90 -4.95 5.19
C GLN A 474 -22.40 -4.60 5.25
N ALA A 475 -22.75 -3.31 5.35
CA ALA A 475 -24.14 -2.86 5.18
C ALA A 475 -24.64 -3.04 3.73
N GLY A 476 -23.72 -3.16 2.77
CA GLY A 476 -24.01 -3.38 1.36
C GLY A 476 -24.97 -2.34 0.77
N GLN A 477 -25.81 -2.79 -0.16
CA GLN A 477 -26.73 -1.87 -0.84
C GLN A 477 -28.03 -1.55 -0.07
N ASN A 478 -28.33 -2.26 1.02
CA ASN A 478 -29.64 -2.15 1.67
C ASN A 478 -29.59 -1.81 3.16
N GLY A 479 -28.41 -1.90 3.79
CA GLY A 479 -28.21 -1.57 5.20
C GLY A 479 -27.97 -0.08 5.45
N LYS A 480 -27.74 0.25 6.72
CA LYS A 480 -27.49 1.62 7.19
C LYS A 480 -26.07 2.09 6.85
N THR A 481 -25.94 2.69 5.67
CA THR A 481 -24.74 3.37 5.19
C THR A 481 -25.12 4.47 4.21
N ASP A 482 -24.48 5.64 4.31
CA ASP A 482 -24.70 6.80 3.44
C ASP A 482 -23.93 6.70 2.11
N ILE A 483 -22.88 5.86 2.07
CA ILE A 483 -22.02 5.62 0.92
C ILE A 483 -22.06 4.13 0.60
N PHE A 484 -22.19 3.77 -0.68
CA PHE A 484 -21.96 2.39 -1.08
C PHE A 484 -20.45 2.21 -1.28
N CYS A 485 -19.82 1.51 -0.34
CA CYS A 485 -18.37 1.42 -0.24
C CYS A 485 -17.86 -0.02 -0.26
N PRO A 486 -18.06 -0.77 -1.38
CA PRO A 486 -17.59 -2.15 -1.47
C PRO A 486 -16.06 -2.24 -1.49
N MET A 487 -15.54 -3.42 -1.14
CA MET A 487 -14.14 -3.79 -1.35
C MET A 487 -13.99 -4.57 -2.66
N TYR A 488 -12.93 -4.29 -3.43
CA TYR A 488 -12.51 -5.05 -4.63
C TYR A 488 -13.63 -5.27 -5.66
N TYR A 489 -14.48 -4.27 -5.83
CA TYR A 489 -15.63 -4.35 -6.73
C TYR A 489 -15.16 -4.21 -8.18
N GLY A 490 -15.22 -5.30 -8.94
CA GLY A 490 -14.72 -5.36 -10.31
C GLY A 490 -15.33 -4.31 -11.25
N TYR A 491 -14.68 -4.11 -12.41
CA TYR A 491 -15.00 -3.07 -13.38
C TYR A 491 -16.48 -3.10 -13.82
N GLU A 492 -17.01 -4.29 -14.13
CA GLU A 492 -18.40 -4.49 -14.57
C GLU A 492 -19.39 -4.16 -13.45
N GLY A 493 -19.05 -4.53 -12.20
CA GLY A 493 -19.85 -4.19 -11.02
C GLY A 493 -19.91 -2.68 -10.81
N CYS A 494 -18.76 -2.02 -10.83
CA CYS A 494 -18.66 -0.57 -10.73
C CYS A 494 -19.50 0.14 -11.79
N GLU A 495 -19.40 -0.29 -13.05
CA GLU A 495 -20.18 0.28 -14.14
C GLU A 495 -21.69 0.02 -13.97
N ALA A 496 -22.08 -1.20 -13.60
CA ALA A 496 -23.48 -1.56 -13.38
C ALA A 496 -24.13 -0.75 -12.25
N TYR A 497 -23.45 -0.62 -11.10
CA TYR A 497 -23.93 0.19 -9.98
C TYR A 497 -24.06 1.67 -10.37
N SER A 498 -23.06 2.19 -11.10
CA SER A 498 -23.04 3.59 -11.54
C SER A 498 -24.21 3.95 -12.45
N LYS A 499 -24.66 3.00 -13.30
CA LYS A 499 -25.86 3.14 -14.15
C LYS A 499 -27.18 2.92 -13.39
N GLY A 500 -27.13 2.31 -12.21
CA GLY A 500 -28.31 1.97 -11.41
C GLY A 500 -28.98 3.17 -10.73
N SER A 501 -30.12 2.92 -10.06
CA SER A 501 -30.94 3.95 -9.40
C SER A 501 -30.58 4.23 -7.94
N ASN A 502 -29.62 3.50 -7.34
CA ASN A 502 -29.23 3.74 -5.95
C ASN A 502 -28.75 5.19 -5.79
N PRO A 503 -29.29 5.98 -4.82
CA PRO A 503 -29.02 7.41 -4.72
C PRO A 503 -27.70 7.73 -4.03
N ARG A 504 -26.94 6.73 -3.56
CA ARG A 504 -25.67 6.94 -2.84
C ARG A 504 -24.48 6.89 -3.79
N PRO A 505 -23.43 7.67 -3.51
CA PRO A 505 -22.16 7.57 -4.24
C PRO A 505 -21.54 6.17 -4.10
N LEU A 506 -20.81 5.77 -5.12
CA LEU A 506 -19.88 4.63 -5.07
C LEU A 506 -18.48 5.17 -4.77
N ILE A 507 -17.95 4.80 -3.61
CA ILE A 507 -16.55 5.08 -3.21
C ILE A 507 -16.03 3.80 -2.60
N GLN A 508 -15.18 3.06 -3.33
CA GLN A 508 -14.69 1.76 -2.85
C GLN A 508 -13.83 1.97 -1.59
N CYS A 509 -14.16 1.30 -0.48
CA CYS A 509 -13.35 1.44 0.72
C CYS A 509 -12.01 0.73 0.58
N GLU A 510 -11.90 -0.24 -0.32
CA GLU A 510 -10.64 -0.85 -0.80
C GLU A 510 -10.80 -1.22 -2.28
N TYR A 511 -9.80 -0.94 -3.11
CA TYR A 511 -9.73 -1.41 -4.49
C TYR A 511 -8.27 -1.53 -4.93
N ALA A 512 -8.04 -2.14 -6.10
CA ALA A 512 -6.71 -2.23 -6.71
C ALA A 512 -5.63 -2.75 -5.74
N HIS A 513 -5.74 -4.02 -5.34
CA HIS A 513 -4.84 -4.67 -4.38
C HIS A 513 -3.38 -4.66 -4.89
N ALA A 514 -2.47 -4.01 -4.15
CA ALA A 514 -1.10 -3.69 -4.59
C ALA A 514 -0.03 -4.67 -4.09
N MET A 515 -0.40 -5.89 -3.73
CA MET A 515 0.51 -6.94 -3.27
C MET A 515 1.54 -7.39 -4.31
N GLY A 516 2.83 -7.30 -3.94
CA GLY A 516 3.95 -7.67 -4.80
C GLY A 516 3.97 -6.84 -6.09
N ASN A 517 4.30 -7.46 -7.22
CA ASN A 517 4.17 -6.85 -8.55
C ASN A 517 2.70 -6.90 -9.03
N SER A 518 1.96 -5.79 -8.87
CA SER A 518 0.51 -5.71 -9.12
C SER A 518 0.13 -4.40 -9.85
N MET A 519 -1.08 -3.88 -9.61
CA MET A 519 -1.67 -2.65 -10.16
C MET A 519 -1.86 -2.66 -11.68
N GLY A 520 -1.87 -3.86 -12.28
CA GLY A 520 -2.30 -4.05 -13.66
C GLY A 520 -3.81 -3.82 -13.81
N GLY A 521 -4.22 -2.93 -14.70
CA GLY A 521 -5.62 -2.60 -14.89
C GLY A 521 -6.14 -1.46 -13.98
N PHE A 522 -5.23 -0.69 -13.37
CA PHE A 522 -5.59 0.47 -12.53
C PHE A 522 -6.25 1.59 -13.35
N LYS A 523 -5.77 1.79 -14.58
CA LYS A 523 -6.33 2.70 -15.59
C LYS A 523 -7.84 2.54 -15.73
N GLU A 524 -8.31 1.30 -15.82
CA GLU A 524 -9.70 0.96 -16.12
C GLU A 524 -10.66 1.42 -15.01
N TYR A 525 -10.23 1.39 -13.75
CA TYR A 525 -11.00 2.01 -12.66
C TYR A 525 -11.12 3.51 -12.87
N TRP A 526 -10.01 4.18 -13.21
CA TRP A 526 -9.99 5.63 -13.39
C TRP A 526 -10.72 6.13 -14.63
N ASP A 527 -10.75 5.32 -15.68
CA ASP A 527 -11.62 5.56 -16.83
C ASP A 527 -13.10 5.55 -16.40
N LEU A 528 -13.50 4.61 -15.53
CA LEU A 528 -14.87 4.55 -14.99
C LEU A 528 -15.19 5.72 -14.05
N VAL A 529 -14.26 6.09 -13.16
CA VAL A 529 -14.40 7.25 -12.25
C VAL A 529 -14.65 8.53 -13.06
N ARG A 530 -13.87 8.74 -14.13
CA ARG A 530 -14.03 9.93 -15.00
C ARG A 530 -15.26 9.88 -15.90
N LYS A 531 -15.80 8.68 -16.15
CA LYS A 531 -16.99 8.46 -16.97
C LYS A 531 -18.29 8.64 -16.19
N TYR A 532 -18.32 8.24 -14.92
CA TYR A 532 -19.56 8.20 -14.12
C TYR A 532 -19.48 9.09 -12.88
N PRO A 533 -20.25 10.19 -12.83
CA PRO A 533 -20.25 11.10 -11.67
C PRO A 533 -20.52 10.43 -10.31
N LYS A 534 -21.31 9.35 -10.29
CA LYS A 534 -21.63 8.57 -9.09
C LYS A 534 -20.42 7.78 -8.55
N TYR A 535 -19.48 7.40 -9.41
CA TYR A 535 -18.28 6.68 -9.01
C TYR A 535 -17.15 7.66 -8.76
N GLN A 536 -16.83 7.89 -7.48
CA GLN A 536 -15.91 8.94 -7.05
C GLN A 536 -14.54 8.40 -6.64
N GLY A 537 -14.15 7.20 -7.08
CA GLY A 537 -12.86 6.60 -6.75
C GLY A 537 -12.92 5.72 -5.50
N GLY A 538 -11.85 5.72 -4.71
CA GLY A 538 -11.72 4.82 -3.57
C GLY A 538 -10.32 4.85 -2.96
N TYR A 539 -10.06 3.88 -2.09
CA TYR A 539 -8.79 3.73 -1.37
C TYR A 539 -8.04 2.50 -1.87
N ILE A 540 -6.83 2.70 -2.41
CA ILE A 540 -5.94 1.59 -2.81
C ILE A 540 -5.60 0.76 -1.57
N TRP A 541 -5.66 -0.57 -1.67
CA TRP A 541 -5.14 -1.48 -0.66
C TRP A 541 -3.73 -1.98 -1.02
N ASP A 542 -2.66 -1.53 -0.37
CA ASP A 542 -2.60 -0.47 0.63
C ASP A 542 -1.42 0.50 0.39
N PHE A 543 -1.24 1.45 1.31
CA PHE A 543 -0.20 2.47 1.17
C PHE A 543 1.20 1.90 1.32
N VAL A 544 1.44 1.05 2.33
CA VAL A 544 2.79 0.61 2.73
C VAL A 544 2.84 -0.86 3.11
N ASP A 545 3.83 -1.57 2.55
CA ASP A 545 4.12 -2.95 2.92
C ASP A 545 4.38 -3.07 4.42
N GLN A 546 3.69 -4.00 5.08
CA GLN A 546 3.84 -4.24 6.51
C GLN A 546 5.03 -5.16 6.82
N GLY A 547 6.19 -4.95 6.19
CA GLY A 547 7.37 -5.78 6.40
C GLY A 547 8.22 -5.33 7.60
N MET A 548 8.66 -6.26 8.46
CA MET A 548 9.51 -5.95 9.63
C MET A 548 10.99 -6.09 9.30
N ARG A 549 11.83 -5.10 9.65
CA ARG A 549 13.25 -5.13 9.28
C ARG A 549 14.01 -6.21 10.05
N ASP A 550 14.75 -7.03 9.31
CA ASP A 550 15.62 -8.08 9.89
C ASP A 550 16.83 -8.36 8.98
N LYS A 551 17.59 -9.42 9.29
CA LYS A 551 18.73 -9.91 8.51
C LYS A 551 18.43 -11.25 7.87
N SER A 552 18.77 -11.39 6.59
CA SER A 552 18.72 -12.66 5.87
C SER A 552 19.60 -13.69 6.59
N PRO A 553 19.06 -14.87 6.94
CA PRO A 553 19.86 -15.95 7.47
C PRO A 553 20.78 -16.59 6.42
N VAL A 554 20.55 -16.30 5.13
CA VAL A 554 21.31 -16.84 4.00
C VAL A 554 22.49 -15.93 3.63
N THR A 555 22.24 -14.62 3.46
CA THR A 555 23.24 -13.68 2.94
C THR A 555 23.73 -12.64 3.96
N GLY A 556 23.03 -12.49 5.08
CA GLY A 556 23.29 -11.43 6.06
C GLY A 556 22.83 -10.03 5.61
N ARG A 557 22.22 -9.89 4.43
CA ARG A 557 21.65 -8.62 3.94
C ARG A 557 20.44 -8.22 4.78
N THR A 558 20.14 -6.92 4.82
CA THR A 558 18.87 -6.46 5.38
C THR A 558 17.71 -6.98 4.53
N ILE A 559 16.70 -7.54 5.18
CA ILE A 559 15.44 -7.99 4.58
C ILE A 559 14.26 -7.37 5.32
N PHE A 560 13.09 -7.47 4.72
CA PHE A 560 11.82 -7.21 5.39
C PHE A 560 11.06 -8.51 5.51
N THR A 561 10.81 -8.92 6.75
CA THR A 561 10.14 -10.17 7.09
C THR A 561 8.62 -10.02 7.08
N TYR A 562 7.93 -11.14 6.93
CA TYR A 562 6.48 -11.24 6.91
C TYR A 562 5.99 -12.42 7.76
N GLY A 563 4.70 -12.74 7.70
CA GLY A 563 4.14 -13.85 8.47
C GLY A 563 4.90 -15.16 8.28
N GLY A 564 5.11 -15.88 9.37
CA GLY A 564 5.78 -17.18 9.33
C GLY A 564 7.30 -17.12 9.52
N ASP A 565 7.92 -15.93 9.43
CA ASP A 565 9.35 -15.77 9.72
C ASP A 565 9.68 -15.80 11.23
N TYR A 566 8.66 -15.76 12.10
CA TYR A 566 8.84 -15.70 13.54
C TYR A 566 8.10 -16.82 14.26
N GLY A 567 8.64 -17.25 15.41
CA GLY A 567 8.04 -18.29 16.24
C GLY A 567 8.20 -19.71 15.67
N LYS A 568 7.94 -20.71 16.52
CA LYS A 568 8.03 -22.15 16.14
C LYS A 568 6.76 -22.68 15.50
N TYR A 569 5.62 -22.14 15.89
CA TYR A 569 4.28 -22.51 15.42
C TYR A 569 3.49 -21.23 15.11
N PRO A 570 3.94 -20.43 14.12
CA PRO A 570 3.28 -19.17 13.83
C PRO A 570 1.86 -19.39 13.34
N ALA A 571 0.91 -18.62 13.89
CA ALA A 571 -0.24 -18.23 13.10
C ALA A 571 0.29 -17.33 11.98
N SER A 572 -0.02 -17.65 10.73
CA SER A 572 0.53 -16.98 9.56
C SER A 572 -0.43 -17.05 8.37
N ASP A 573 -0.40 -16.01 7.55
CA ASP A 573 -0.86 -15.99 6.15
C ASP A 573 0.29 -15.56 5.20
N TYR A 574 1.52 -15.83 5.63
CA TYR A 574 2.76 -15.57 4.90
C TYR A 574 2.91 -14.10 4.53
N ASN A 575 3.23 -13.80 3.26
CA ASN A 575 3.48 -12.43 2.80
C ASN A 575 2.22 -11.63 2.49
N PHE A 576 1.03 -12.08 2.90
CA PHE A 576 -0.24 -11.37 2.65
C PHE A 576 -0.33 -10.00 3.35
N ASN A 577 0.64 -9.66 4.21
CA ASN A 577 0.83 -8.32 4.78
C ASN A 577 1.69 -7.38 3.91
N CYS A 578 2.17 -7.84 2.75
CA CYS A 578 3.03 -7.05 1.85
C CYS A 578 2.21 -6.54 0.65
N ASN A 579 1.37 -5.53 0.91
CA ASN A 579 0.34 -5.04 -0.01
C ASN A 579 0.57 -3.61 -0.52
N GLY A 580 1.75 -3.04 -0.26
CA GLY A 580 1.97 -1.59 -0.36
C GLY A 580 2.25 -1.08 -1.76
N ILE A 581 1.75 0.12 -2.05
CA ILE A 581 2.31 0.94 -3.14
C ILE A 581 3.72 1.45 -2.83
N ILE A 582 4.15 1.41 -1.57
CA ILE A 582 5.53 1.64 -1.17
C ILE A 582 6.06 0.53 -0.26
N ALA A 583 7.36 0.32 -0.28
CA ALA A 583 8.07 -0.62 0.58
C ALA A 583 8.11 -0.14 2.05
N PRO A 584 8.48 -0.98 3.02
CA PRO A 584 8.41 -0.63 4.45
C PRO A 584 9.31 0.56 4.84
N ASP A 585 10.41 0.77 4.11
CA ASP A 585 11.31 1.93 4.24
C ASP A 585 10.87 3.16 3.42
N ARG A 586 9.64 3.16 2.90
CA ARG A 586 9.00 4.25 2.15
C ARG A 586 9.63 4.50 0.77
N ARG A 587 10.39 3.53 0.24
CA ARG A 587 10.79 3.52 -1.18
C ARG A 587 9.57 3.20 -2.05
N LEU A 588 9.42 3.90 -3.17
CA LEU A 588 8.31 3.65 -4.11
C LEU A 588 8.44 2.27 -4.76
N ASN A 589 7.37 1.47 -4.73
CA ASN A 589 7.24 0.29 -5.58
C ASN A 589 6.92 0.73 -7.03
N PRO A 590 7.24 -0.06 -8.07
CA PRO A 590 7.11 0.36 -9.46
C PRO A 590 5.69 0.80 -9.84
N HIS A 591 4.68 0.16 -9.26
CA HIS A 591 3.30 0.56 -9.47
C HIS A 591 2.89 1.91 -8.86
N ALA A 592 3.67 2.48 -7.94
CA ALA A 592 3.39 3.81 -7.39
C ALA A 592 3.41 4.89 -8.47
N TYR A 593 4.27 4.75 -9.49
CA TYR A 593 4.35 5.71 -10.58
C TYR A 593 3.06 5.71 -11.43
N GLU A 594 2.44 4.54 -11.63
CA GLU A 594 1.14 4.40 -12.30
C GLU A 594 0.02 5.07 -11.49
N VAL A 595 0.06 4.96 -10.15
CA VAL A 595 -0.85 5.69 -9.26
C VAL A 595 -0.69 7.19 -9.47
N GLY A 596 0.54 7.70 -9.39
CA GLY A 596 0.83 9.12 -9.58
C GLY A 596 0.33 9.66 -10.91
N TYR A 597 0.45 8.88 -11.99
CA TYR A 597 -0.02 9.22 -13.33
C TYR A 597 -1.55 9.31 -13.40
N TYR A 598 -2.28 8.28 -12.94
CA TYR A 598 -3.75 8.30 -13.03
C TYR A 598 -4.42 9.19 -11.99
N TYR A 599 -3.75 9.48 -10.88
CA TYR A 599 -4.21 10.46 -9.88
C TYR A 599 -3.88 11.91 -10.26
N GLN A 600 -3.10 12.18 -11.31
CA GLN A 600 -2.81 13.56 -11.69
C GLN A 600 -4.08 14.37 -12.02
N SER A 601 -4.09 15.65 -11.68
CA SER A 601 -5.25 16.54 -11.86
C SER A 601 -5.12 17.48 -13.06
N VAL A 602 -4.14 17.28 -13.94
CA VAL A 602 -3.96 18.08 -15.15
C VAL A 602 -3.81 17.15 -16.35
N TRP A 603 -4.63 17.37 -17.38
CA TRP A 603 -4.68 16.51 -18.55
C TRP A 603 -4.58 17.33 -19.84
N VAL A 604 -3.67 16.93 -20.71
CA VAL A 604 -3.59 17.37 -22.10
C VAL A 604 -4.43 16.47 -23.00
N LYS A 605 -5.11 17.07 -23.98
CA LYS A 605 -5.73 16.38 -25.11
C LYS A 605 -5.16 16.95 -26.42
N ASP A 606 -4.79 16.06 -27.33
CA ASP A 606 -4.43 16.45 -28.71
C ASP A 606 -5.66 17.04 -29.43
N VAL A 607 -5.48 18.23 -30.00
CA VAL A 607 -6.49 18.93 -30.81
C VAL A 607 -5.99 19.08 -32.24
N ASP A 608 -4.76 19.55 -32.39
CA ASP A 608 -3.95 19.51 -33.60
C ASP A 608 -2.50 19.82 -33.21
N LEU A 609 -1.84 18.85 -32.56
CA LEU A 609 -0.49 19.05 -32.03
C LEU A 609 0.51 19.45 -33.13
N LYS A 610 0.35 18.97 -34.37
CA LYS A 610 1.22 19.36 -35.50
C LYS A 610 1.11 20.83 -35.84
N ALA A 611 -0.05 21.45 -35.63
CA ALA A 611 -0.25 22.90 -35.70
C ALA A 611 0.04 23.64 -34.38
N GLY A 612 0.70 22.99 -33.41
CA GLY A 612 1.00 23.56 -32.09
C GLY A 612 -0.24 23.79 -31.21
N LYS A 613 -1.33 23.04 -31.43
CA LYS A 613 -2.62 23.22 -30.75
C LYS A 613 -3.00 22.02 -29.88
N PHE A 614 -3.30 22.28 -28.62
CA PHE A 614 -3.70 21.26 -27.65
C PHE A 614 -4.64 21.84 -26.59
N GLU A 615 -5.40 21.00 -25.90
CA GLU A 615 -6.28 21.41 -24.80
C GLU A 615 -5.70 20.99 -23.46
N ILE A 616 -5.66 21.90 -22.48
CA ILE A 616 -5.37 21.59 -21.08
C ILE A 616 -6.69 21.54 -20.32
N TYR A 617 -6.88 20.50 -19.52
CA TYR A 617 -7.98 20.33 -18.57
C TYR A 617 -7.46 20.35 -17.14
N ASN A 618 -7.97 21.27 -16.32
CA ASN A 618 -7.75 21.32 -14.88
C ASN A 618 -8.84 20.51 -14.16
N GLU A 619 -8.51 19.31 -13.69
CA GLU A 619 -9.43 18.42 -12.95
C GLU A 619 -9.55 18.79 -11.45
N ASN A 620 -8.78 19.76 -10.96
CA ASN A 620 -8.93 20.27 -9.59
C ASN A 620 -10.28 20.99 -9.41
N PHE A 621 -10.84 20.95 -8.21
CA PHE A 621 -12.14 21.57 -7.90
C PHE A 621 -12.02 22.92 -7.18
N PHE A 622 -10.91 23.17 -6.49
CA PHE A 622 -10.72 24.35 -5.64
C PHE A 622 -9.47 25.17 -6.00
N LYS A 623 -8.61 24.64 -6.87
CA LYS A 623 -7.30 25.22 -7.19
C LYS A 623 -7.10 25.56 -8.68
N THR A 624 -6.60 26.76 -8.96
CA THR A 624 -6.14 27.18 -10.31
C THR A 624 -4.81 26.51 -10.67
N LEU A 625 -4.33 26.69 -11.90
CA LEU A 625 -3.00 26.20 -12.31
C LEU A 625 -1.87 27.25 -12.11
N ASP A 626 -2.10 28.32 -11.34
CA ASP A 626 -1.16 29.44 -11.19
C ASP A 626 0.17 29.06 -10.51
N ASP A 627 0.16 27.98 -9.73
CA ASP A 627 1.34 27.46 -9.05
C ASP A 627 2.12 26.45 -9.90
N LEU A 628 1.66 26.15 -11.11
CA LEU A 628 2.31 25.25 -12.05
C LEU A 628 2.94 26.01 -13.22
N GLN A 629 4.02 25.45 -13.75
CA GLN A 629 4.59 25.82 -15.03
C GLN A 629 4.47 24.62 -15.97
N LEU A 630 3.99 24.87 -17.19
CA LEU A 630 4.04 23.86 -18.24
C LEU A 630 5.39 23.96 -18.97
N GLU A 631 6.17 22.88 -18.91
CA GLU A 631 7.28 22.63 -19.81
C GLU A 631 6.86 21.62 -20.88
N TRP A 632 7.27 21.86 -22.12
CA TRP A 632 7.01 20.94 -23.22
C TRP A 632 8.31 20.63 -23.96
N PHE A 633 8.39 19.44 -24.56
CA PHE A 633 9.52 18.99 -25.35
C PHE A 633 9.04 18.27 -26.61
N VAL A 634 9.66 18.58 -27.74
CA VAL A 634 9.43 17.91 -29.03
C VAL A 634 10.75 17.26 -29.45
N GLY A 635 10.73 15.96 -29.65
CA GLY A 635 11.94 15.20 -29.93
C GLY A 635 11.67 13.71 -30.00
N GLY A 636 12.72 12.93 -30.10
CA GLY A 636 12.61 11.49 -30.27
C GLY A 636 13.84 10.74 -29.78
N ALA A 637 13.87 9.48 -30.15
CA ALA A 637 14.94 8.54 -29.91
C ALA A 637 15.63 8.20 -31.24
N GLY A 638 16.95 8.37 -31.28
CA GLY A 638 17.83 8.06 -32.39
C GLY A 638 19.19 7.61 -31.87
N SER A 639 20.02 7.03 -32.76
CA SER A 639 21.27 6.32 -32.42
C SER A 639 22.39 7.17 -31.82
N HIS A 640 22.27 8.50 -31.86
CA HIS A 640 23.29 9.41 -31.35
C HIS A 640 22.73 10.21 -30.17
N HIS A 641 23.31 10.03 -28.99
CA HIS A 641 23.06 10.92 -27.86
C HIS A 641 23.78 12.25 -28.09
N HIS A 642 23.04 13.29 -28.48
CA HIS A 642 23.59 14.64 -28.35
C HIS A 642 23.66 15.00 -26.86
N GLU A 643 24.83 15.19 -26.27
CA GLU A 643 24.95 15.62 -24.86
C GLU A 643 24.50 17.08 -24.70
N SER A 644 23.19 17.34 -24.75
CA SER A 644 22.61 18.62 -24.38
C SER A 644 21.88 18.50 -23.05
N ALA A 645 22.19 19.37 -22.10
CA ALA A 645 21.70 19.31 -20.72
C ALA A 645 20.22 19.70 -20.51
N ASN A 646 19.43 19.96 -21.56
CA ASN A 646 18.08 20.49 -21.43
C ASN A 646 17.02 19.66 -22.18
N ARG A 647 16.86 18.39 -21.81
CA ARG A 647 15.80 17.50 -22.30
C ARG A 647 15.43 16.43 -21.26
N PRO A 648 14.23 15.84 -21.32
CA PRO A 648 13.81 14.77 -20.43
C PRO A 648 14.62 13.49 -20.64
N SER A 649 14.66 12.65 -19.59
CA SER A 649 15.17 11.28 -19.71
C SER A 649 14.42 10.53 -20.83
N GLY A 650 15.12 9.65 -21.53
CA GLY A 650 14.57 8.91 -22.69
C GLY A 650 14.69 9.63 -24.04
N MET A 651 14.81 10.96 -24.07
CA MET A 651 14.89 11.72 -25.33
C MET A 651 16.36 11.88 -25.77
N THR A 652 16.73 11.45 -26.99
CA THR A 652 18.14 11.54 -27.49
C THR A 652 18.41 12.72 -28.42
N PHE A 653 17.35 13.36 -28.90
CA PHE A 653 17.36 14.67 -29.55
C PHE A 653 16.03 15.36 -29.28
N GLY A 654 16.02 16.68 -29.21
CA GLY A 654 14.77 17.42 -29.03
C GLY A 654 15.01 18.85 -28.55
N HIS A 655 13.94 19.61 -28.57
CA HIS A 655 13.90 20.98 -28.09
C HIS A 655 12.65 21.18 -27.24
N GLY A 656 12.77 22.00 -26.21
CA GLY A 656 11.66 22.33 -25.34
C GLY A 656 11.50 23.83 -25.13
N GLY A 657 10.38 24.16 -24.52
CA GLY A 657 10.01 25.51 -24.14
C GLY A 657 9.07 25.49 -22.94
N THR A 658 8.64 26.68 -22.53
CA THR A 658 7.67 26.83 -21.43
C THR A 658 6.45 27.59 -21.91
N ILE A 659 5.29 27.28 -21.34
CA ILE A 659 4.04 27.99 -21.60
C ILE A 659 3.46 28.43 -20.27
N ASP A 660 3.09 29.70 -20.18
CA ASP A 660 2.34 30.21 -19.01
C ASP A 660 0.89 29.72 -19.08
N ILE A 661 0.51 28.96 -18.06
CA ILE A 661 -0.81 28.36 -17.91
C ILE A 661 -1.61 29.00 -16.76
N SER A 662 -1.11 30.13 -16.24
CA SER A 662 -1.80 30.90 -15.20
C SER A 662 -3.20 31.33 -15.69
N GLY A 663 -4.13 31.42 -14.74
CA GLY A 663 -5.52 31.79 -14.94
C GLY A 663 -6.44 30.65 -15.38
N ILE A 664 -5.92 29.43 -15.63
CA ILE A 664 -6.77 28.25 -15.87
C ILE A 664 -7.48 27.89 -14.56
N GLN A 665 -8.80 28.09 -14.54
CA GLN A 665 -9.67 27.90 -13.38
C GLN A 665 -9.93 26.41 -13.09
N PRO A 666 -10.37 26.05 -11.85
CA PRO A 666 -10.88 24.72 -11.54
C PRO A 666 -11.91 24.24 -12.58
N GLN A 667 -11.84 22.96 -12.96
CA GLN A 667 -12.71 22.32 -13.97
C GLN A 667 -12.66 22.93 -15.38
N GLN A 668 -11.79 23.92 -15.64
CA GLN A 668 -11.72 24.57 -16.94
C GLN A 668 -10.96 23.73 -17.97
N ARG A 669 -11.47 23.72 -19.20
CA ARG A 669 -10.75 23.31 -20.41
C ARG A 669 -10.29 24.54 -21.19
N LYS A 670 -9.02 24.61 -21.54
CA LYS A 670 -8.44 25.72 -22.30
C LYS A 670 -7.61 25.20 -23.46
N VAL A 671 -7.98 25.61 -24.67
CA VAL A 671 -7.17 25.37 -25.87
C VAL A 671 -6.01 26.36 -25.88
N ILE A 672 -4.81 25.83 -26.06
CA ILE A 672 -3.57 26.56 -26.22
C ILE A 672 -3.13 26.44 -27.68
N THR A 673 -2.59 27.52 -28.24
CA THR A 673 -1.95 27.54 -29.56
C THR A 673 -0.57 28.18 -29.38
N SER A 674 0.48 27.45 -29.74
CA SER A 674 1.87 27.90 -29.60
C SER A 674 2.58 27.86 -30.95
N GLU A 675 2.80 29.03 -31.53
CA GLU A 675 3.58 29.18 -32.77
C GLU A 675 5.02 28.71 -32.60
N GLU A 676 5.60 28.88 -31.40
CA GLU A 676 6.94 28.40 -31.09
C GLU A 676 6.99 26.86 -31.14
N MET A 677 6.03 26.20 -30.48
CA MET A 677 5.93 24.74 -30.52
C MET A 677 5.72 24.24 -31.95
N GLN A 678 4.83 24.87 -32.72
CA GLN A 678 4.61 24.53 -34.13
C GLN A 678 5.91 24.59 -34.93
N LYS A 679 6.66 25.71 -34.85
CA LYS A 679 7.94 25.86 -35.56
C LYS A 679 8.97 24.80 -35.14
N VAL A 680 8.99 24.44 -33.86
CA VAL A 680 9.86 23.37 -33.36
C VAL A 680 9.43 22.00 -33.91
N ILE A 681 8.13 21.71 -33.96
CA ILE A 681 7.60 20.48 -34.56
C ILE A 681 7.97 20.39 -36.03
N GLU A 682 7.73 21.44 -36.82
CA GLU A 682 8.10 21.50 -38.24
C GLU A 682 9.61 21.27 -38.43
N ARG A 683 10.44 21.90 -37.61
CA ARG A 683 11.90 21.72 -37.66
C ARG A 683 12.31 20.29 -37.31
N VAL A 684 11.78 19.72 -36.24
CA VAL A 684 12.14 18.36 -35.79
C VAL A 684 11.68 17.32 -36.82
N LEU A 685 10.46 17.45 -37.34
CA LEU A 685 9.97 16.59 -38.44
C LEU A 685 10.83 16.75 -39.71
N GLY A 686 11.28 17.97 -40.02
CA GLY A 686 12.14 18.22 -41.18
C GLY A 686 13.54 17.60 -41.08
N HIS A 687 14.14 17.55 -39.88
CA HIS A 687 15.50 17.01 -39.68
C HIS A 687 15.52 15.53 -39.27
N HIS A 688 14.46 15.06 -38.62
CA HIS A 688 14.41 13.74 -37.99
C HIS A 688 13.15 12.94 -38.37
N GLY A 689 12.46 13.28 -39.46
CA GLY A 689 11.19 12.66 -39.89
C GLY A 689 11.23 11.16 -40.19
N ASP A 690 12.42 10.55 -40.25
CA ASP A 690 12.60 9.10 -40.33
C ASP A 690 12.61 8.40 -38.95
N ASN A 691 12.66 9.17 -37.86
CA ASN A 691 12.62 8.67 -36.49
C ASN A 691 11.22 8.82 -35.89
N GLU A 692 10.93 8.05 -34.86
CA GLU A 692 9.73 8.26 -34.06
C GLU A 692 9.88 9.56 -33.24
N ILE A 693 8.85 10.41 -33.28
CA ILE A 693 8.86 11.75 -32.68
C ILE A 693 7.67 11.92 -31.77
N PHE A 694 7.93 12.46 -30.58
CA PHE A 694 6.97 12.71 -29.53
C PHE A 694 6.89 14.19 -29.16
N VAL A 695 5.74 14.56 -28.59
CA VAL A 695 5.55 15.77 -27.79
C VAL A 695 5.29 15.35 -26.35
N SER A 696 6.15 15.77 -25.44
CA SER A 696 6.05 15.49 -24.00
C SER A 696 5.71 16.76 -23.23
N PHE A 697 4.76 16.68 -22.31
CA PHE A 697 4.30 17.75 -21.43
C PHE A 697 4.63 17.41 -19.98
N TYR A 698 5.17 18.39 -19.23
CA TYR A 698 5.48 18.28 -17.81
C TYR A 698 4.92 19.48 -17.07
N PHE A 699 4.02 19.26 -16.12
CA PHE A 699 3.47 20.28 -15.25
C PHE A 699 4.24 20.28 -13.94
N LYS A 700 5.10 21.29 -13.76
CA LYS A 700 6.02 21.38 -12.63
C LYS A 700 5.57 22.43 -11.63
N SER A 701 5.79 22.16 -10.34
CA SER A 701 5.60 23.14 -9.28
C SER A 701 6.52 24.35 -9.46
N LYS A 702 5.95 25.55 -9.66
CA LYS A 702 6.69 26.78 -9.99
C LYS A 702 7.53 27.30 -8.81
N ASN A 703 6.95 27.28 -7.61
CA ASN A 703 7.54 27.86 -6.40
C ASN A 703 7.75 26.84 -5.26
N GLY A 704 7.29 25.60 -5.42
CA GLY A 704 7.14 24.66 -4.30
C GLY A 704 5.90 24.96 -3.44
N ALA A 705 5.57 24.04 -2.56
CA ALA A 705 4.53 24.17 -1.52
C ALA A 705 4.94 23.31 -0.30
N PRO A 706 4.26 23.39 0.86
CA PRO A 706 4.52 22.45 1.95
C PRO A 706 4.51 21.00 1.45
N LEU A 707 5.61 20.28 1.66
CA LEU A 707 5.85 18.90 1.21
C LEU A 707 5.87 18.68 -0.32
N ILE A 708 5.84 19.73 -1.14
CA ILE A 708 6.01 19.65 -2.60
C ILE A 708 7.22 20.48 -2.99
N GLU A 709 8.21 19.85 -3.61
CA GLU A 709 9.45 20.53 -3.99
C GLU A 709 9.25 21.44 -5.21
N LYS A 710 10.01 22.53 -5.28
CA LYS A 710 10.06 23.37 -6.49
C LYS A 710 10.59 22.53 -7.65
N GLY A 711 9.92 22.60 -8.80
CA GLY A 711 10.26 21.82 -9.99
C GLY A 711 9.74 20.38 -9.99
N GLN A 712 9.09 19.93 -8.91
CA GLN A 712 8.47 18.60 -8.84
C GLN A 712 7.39 18.49 -9.92
N VAL A 713 7.44 17.40 -10.70
CA VAL A 713 6.44 17.07 -11.72
C VAL A 713 5.20 16.52 -11.02
N LEU A 714 4.05 17.16 -11.24
CA LEU A 714 2.76 16.75 -10.67
C LEU A 714 1.81 16.14 -11.71
N ALA A 715 2.06 16.41 -12.99
CA ALA A 715 1.40 15.75 -14.11
C ALA A 715 2.34 15.67 -15.30
N LYS A 716 2.25 14.60 -16.09
CA LYS A 716 3.02 14.44 -17.34
C LYS A 716 2.22 13.69 -18.39
N GLN A 717 2.41 14.00 -19.67
CA GLN A 717 1.83 13.25 -20.81
C GLN A 717 2.78 13.23 -22.01
N GLN A 718 2.74 12.17 -22.83
CA GLN A 718 3.51 12.04 -24.07
C GLN A 718 2.58 11.64 -25.22
N PHE A 719 2.76 12.26 -26.38
CA PHE A 719 2.00 11.98 -27.60
C PHE A 719 2.95 11.68 -28.75
N CYS A 720 2.71 10.62 -29.52
CA CYS A 720 3.46 10.32 -30.73
C CYS A 720 2.88 11.11 -31.92
N ILE A 721 3.72 11.87 -32.62
CA ILE A 721 3.33 12.68 -33.79
C ILE A 721 3.95 12.18 -35.11
N ASN A 722 4.95 11.30 -35.01
CA ASN A 722 5.50 10.52 -36.11
C ASN A 722 5.83 9.12 -35.59
N GLU A 723 5.19 8.09 -36.14
CA GLU A 723 5.27 6.72 -35.61
C GLU A 723 6.59 6.03 -35.97
N TYR A 724 7.01 5.08 -35.14
CA TYR A 724 8.13 4.19 -35.47
C TYR A 724 7.79 3.29 -36.66
N LYS A 725 8.71 3.20 -37.61
CA LYS A 725 8.61 2.24 -38.72
C LYS A 725 9.37 0.98 -38.35
N TYR A 726 8.63 -0.09 -38.11
CA TYR A 726 9.22 -1.39 -37.84
C TYR A 726 9.91 -1.97 -39.08
N PRO A 727 11.09 -2.58 -38.92
CA PRO A 727 11.80 -3.18 -40.04
C PRO A 727 11.08 -4.43 -40.55
N GLU A 728 11.15 -4.67 -41.86
CA GLU A 728 10.76 -5.96 -42.43
C GLU A 728 11.90 -6.96 -42.21
N LEU A 729 11.63 -8.02 -41.44
CA LEU A 729 12.58 -9.10 -41.21
C LEU A 729 12.37 -10.19 -42.28
N LYS A 730 13.08 -10.08 -43.41
CA LYS A 730 12.99 -11.03 -44.53
C LYS A 730 14.07 -12.09 -44.46
N GLN A 731 13.68 -13.32 -44.82
CA GLN A 731 14.61 -14.40 -45.11
C GLN A 731 15.17 -14.18 -46.52
N GLU A 732 16.16 -13.30 -46.65
CA GLU A 732 16.89 -13.17 -47.92
C GLU A 732 17.82 -14.36 -48.11
N THR A 733 17.93 -14.87 -49.34
CA THR A 733 18.95 -15.84 -49.71
C THR A 733 20.32 -15.16 -49.70
N ALA A 734 21.18 -15.60 -48.79
CA ALA A 734 22.57 -15.19 -48.70
C ALA A 734 23.48 -16.42 -48.81
N GLU A 735 24.66 -16.26 -49.41
CA GLU A 735 25.68 -17.32 -49.39
C GLU A 735 26.46 -17.22 -48.08
N VAL A 736 26.17 -18.12 -47.14
CA VAL A 736 26.87 -18.24 -45.85
C VAL A 736 27.70 -19.52 -45.83
N GLN A 737 28.80 -19.53 -45.07
CA GLN A 737 29.55 -20.76 -44.90
C GLN A 737 28.77 -21.71 -44.00
N LYS A 738 28.66 -22.97 -44.42
CA LYS A 738 27.87 -23.98 -43.73
C LYS A 738 28.69 -25.22 -43.42
N GLU A 739 28.60 -25.69 -42.19
CA GLU A 739 29.15 -26.96 -41.73
C GLU A 739 28.03 -27.80 -41.11
N GLU A 740 27.86 -29.04 -41.57
CA GLU A 740 26.85 -29.97 -41.06
C GLU A 740 27.53 -31.19 -40.45
N THR A 741 27.16 -31.50 -39.20
CA THR A 741 27.63 -32.68 -38.48
C THR A 741 26.45 -33.52 -37.99
N ASN A 742 26.71 -34.66 -37.34
CA ASN A 742 25.66 -35.46 -36.71
C ASN A 742 25.08 -34.80 -35.44
N THR A 743 25.73 -33.76 -34.91
CA THR A 743 25.33 -33.12 -33.65
C THR A 743 24.75 -31.72 -33.87
N TYR A 744 25.25 -30.97 -34.86
CA TYR A 744 24.83 -29.60 -35.11
C TYR A 744 24.90 -29.19 -36.60
N VAL A 745 24.28 -28.06 -36.91
CA VAL A 745 24.54 -27.26 -38.12
C VAL A 745 25.14 -25.94 -37.69
N LYS A 746 26.28 -25.57 -38.29
CA LYS A 746 26.94 -24.29 -38.11
C LYS A 746 26.78 -23.43 -39.36
N LEU A 747 26.32 -22.20 -39.19
CA LEU A 747 26.28 -21.16 -40.21
C LEU A 747 27.25 -20.05 -39.84
N SER A 748 28.03 -19.54 -40.79
CA SER A 748 29.04 -18.51 -40.56
C SER A 748 28.97 -17.38 -41.60
N ALA A 749 28.87 -16.15 -41.13
CA ALA A 749 28.83 -14.93 -41.95
C ALA A 749 29.29 -13.72 -41.15
N ALA A 750 30.06 -12.83 -41.77
CA ALA A 750 30.55 -11.58 -41.18
C ALA A 750 31.10 -11.71 -39.74
N GLY A 751 31.83 -12.79 -39.43
CA GLY A 751 32.39 -13.03 -38.08
C GLY A 751 31.39 -13.55 -37.03
N THR A 752 30.13 -13.76 -37.40
CA THR A 752 29.12 -14.45 -36.59
C THR A 752 29.12 -15.93 -36.92
N ASP A 753 29.27 -16.79 -35.91
CA ASP A 753 29.05 -18.23 -36.03
C ASP A 753 27.81 -18.65 -35.23
N LEU A 754 26.84 -19.24 -35.91
CA LEU A 754 25.58 -19.73 -35.35
C LEU A 754 25.54 -21.26 -35.35
N TYR A 755 25.43 -21.88 -34.17
CA TYR A 755 25.38 -23.34 -34.02
C TYR A 755 24.00 -23.79 -33.57
N ILE A 756 23.36 -24.66 -34.35
CA ILE A 756 22.01 -25.18 -34.09
C ILE A 756 22.09 -26.69 -33.83
N GLY A 757 21.64 -27.12 -32.66
CA GLY A 757 21.69 -28.52 -32.23
C GLY A 757 20.65 -29.38 -32.96
N ARG A 758 21.07 -30.52 -33.52
CA ARG A 758 20.15 -31.45 -34.20
C ARG A 758 19.23 -32.21 -33.23
N TRP A 759 19.66 -32.36 -31.98
CA TRP A 759 18.93 -33.13 -30.96
C TRP A 759 17.80 -32.34 -30.32
N ASN A 760 18.01 -31.05 -30.10
CA ASN A 760 17.10 -30.18 -29.38
C ASN A 760 16.39 -29.17 -30.31
N GLY A 761 17.01 -28.79 -31.43
CA GLY A 761 16.49 -27.78 -32.35
C GLY A 761 16.79 -26.34 -31.95
N TRP A 762 17.67 -26.12 -30.97
CA TRP A 762 17.94 -24.80 -30.38
C TRP A 762 19.26 -24.20 -30.90
N ILE A 763 19.45 -22.90 -30.66
CA ILE A 763 20.74 -22.25 -30.86
C ILE A 763 21.61 -22.57 -29.63
N ASP A 764 22.54 -23.50 -29.79
CA ASP A 764 23.41 -23.99 -28.69
C ASP A 764 24.61 -23.08 -28.46
N TYR A 765 25.13 -22.45 -29.52
CA TYR A 765 26.24 -21.53 -29.44
C TYR A 765 26.07 -20.39 -30.45
N LEU A 766 26.45 -19.20 -30.02
CA LEU A 766 26.55 -18.00 -30.85
C LEU A 766 27.86 -17.30 -30.50
N THR A 767 28.75 -17.16 -31.47
CA THR A 767 29.99 -16.40 -31.31
C THR A 767 30.04 -15.23 -32.27
N VAL A 768 30.68 -14.16 -31.83
CA VAL A 768 30.91 -12.94 -32.64
C VAL A 768 32.39 -12.60 -32.53
N ASP A 769 33.08 -12.62 -33.67
CA ASP A 769 34.54 -12.41 -33.78
C ASP A 769 35.34 -13.31 -32.81
N GLY A 770 34.87 -14.55 -32.64
CA GLY A 770 35.48 -15.54 -31.75
C GLY A 770 35.14 -15.40 -30.27
N GLN A 771 34.31 -14.44 -29.88
CA GLN A 771 33.84 -14.26 -28.50
C GLN A 771 32.48 -14.93 -28.29
N ASP A 772 32.33 -15.66 -27.18
CA ASP A 772 31.06 -16.30 -26.81
C ASP A 772 30.02 -15.25 -26.37
N MET A 773 28.84 -15.31 -26.98
CA MET A 773 27.69 -14.48 -26.61
C MET A 773 26.74 -15.20 -25.66
N LEU A 774 26.80 -16.54 -25.61
CA LEU A 774 26.00 -17.39 -24.75
C LEU A 774 26.84 -17.98 -23.62
N GLN A 775 26.22 -18.18 -22.46
CA GLN A 775 26.83 -18.85 -21.32
C GLN A 775 27.12 -20.31 -21.71
N PHE A 776 28.30 -20.82 -21.35
CA PHE A 776 28.71 -22.17 -21.71
C PHE A 776 27.68 -23.23 -21.25
N ARG A 777 27.19 -24.03 -22.21
CA ARG A 777 26.14 -25.07 -22.05
C ARG A 777 24.71 -24.56 -21.89
N GLU A 778 24.47 -23.28 -22.16
CA GLU A 778 23.12 -22.73 -22.26
C GLU A 778 22.77 -22.49 -23.73
N SER A 779 21.51 -22.76 -24.10
CA SER A 779 20.97 -22.52 -25.44
C SER A 779 19.98 -21.36 -25.42
N ILE A 780 19.70 -20.76 -26.57
CA ILE A 780 18.52 -19.89 -26.74
C ILE A 780 17.29 -20.79 -26.90
N VAL A 781 16.33 -20.69 -25.98
CA VAL A 781 15.19 -21.62 -25.88
C VAL A 781 13.84 -20.89 -25.83
N PRO A 782 12.76 -21.51 -26.33
CA PRO A 782 11.40 -21.02 -26.11
C PRO A 782 11.07 -20.91 -24.62
N GLU A 783 10.39 -19.85 -24.22
CA GLU A 783 9.98 -19.58 -22.84
C GLU A 783 8.47 -19.29 -22.78
N PHE A 784 7.74 -20.16 -22.09
CA PHE A 784 6.29 -20.04 -21.90
C PHE A 784 5.89 -19.67 -20.46
N TRP A 785 6.89 -19.50 -19.59
CA TRP A 785 6.76 -19.44 -18.15
C TRP A 785 7.38 -18.19 -17.54
N ARG A 786 6.75 -17.64 -16.49
CA ARG A 786 7.34 -16.60 -15.65
C ARG A 786 7.39 -16.99 -14.18
N ALA A 787 8.24 -16.35 -13.41
CA ALA A 787 8.23 -16.50 -11.95
C ALA A 787 6.92 -15.91 -11.40
N PRO A 788 6.01 -16.72 -10.82
CA PRO A 788 4.67 -16.23 -10.51
C PRO A 788 4.68 -15.04 -9.53
N THR A 789 3.89 -14.01 -9.87
CA THR A 789 3.59 -12.88 -8.98
C THR A 789 2.65 -13.31 -7.86
N ASP A 790 2.44 -12.45 -6.85
CA ASP A 790 1.47 -12.74 -5.81
C ASP A 790 0.03 -12.87 -6.35
N ASN A 791 -0.35 -12.05 -7.33
CA ASN A 791 -1.64 -12.19 -8.02
C ASN A 791 -1.76 -13.54 -8.74
N ASP A 792 -0.68 -14.00 -9.40
CA ASP A 792 -0.65 -15.31 -10.06
C ASP A 792 -0.88 -16.45 -9.04
N TYR A 793 -0.24 -16.37 -7.87
CA TYR A 793 -0.46 -17.31 -6.75
C TYR A 793 -1.90 -17.25 -6.23
N GLY A 794 -2.43 -16.04 -6.06
CA GLY A 794 -3.81 -15.79 -5.64
C GLY A 794 -4.84 -16.44 -6.55
N ALA A 795 -4.62 -16.38 -7.87
CA ALA A 795 -5.46 -16.99 -8.89
C ALA A 795 -5.12 -18.47 -9.21
N GLN A 796 -4.10 -19.03 -8.54
CA GLN A 796 -3.59 -20.39 -8.75
C GLN A 796 -3.06 -20.64 -10.16
N LEU A 797 -2.58 -19.60 -10.86
CA LEU A 797 -2.15 -19.69 -12.26
C LEU A 797 -0.91 -20.58 -12.42
N GLN A 798 0.00 -20.55 -11.46
CA GLN A 798 1.18 -21.43 -11.43
C GLN A 798 0.80 -22.93 -11.43
N ASN A 799 -0.35 -23.28 -10.86
CA ASN A 799 -0.82 -24.66 -10.89
C ASN A 799 -1.57 -24.95 -12.20
N ARG A 800 -2.41 -24.01 -12.66
CA ARG A 800 -3.20 -24.14 -13.90
C ARG A 800 -2.34 -24.16 -15.16
N PHE A 801 -1.23 -23.42 -15.18
CA PHE A 801 -0.36 -23.25 -16.34
C PHE A 801 0.85 -24.19 -16.29
N SER A 802 0.96 -25.06 -15.28
CA SER A 802 2.15 -25.87 -14.98
C SER A 802 2.68 -26.71 -16.16
N ALA A 803 1.82 -27.10 -17.11
CA ALA A 803 2.23 -27.78 -18.34
C ALA A 803 3.23 -26.95 -19.19
N TRP A 804 3.15 -25.62 -19.11
CA TRP A 804 4.01 -24.68 -19.82
C TRP A 804 5.36 -24.42 -19.13
N LYS A 805 5.52 -24.83 -17.87
CA LYS A 805 6.78 -24.63 -17.12
C LYS A 805 7.93 -25.43 -17.71
N SER A 806 7.66 -26.66 -18.15
CA SER A 806 8.65 -27.57 -18.74
C SER A 806 7.96 -28.58 -19.66
N PRO A 807 7.41 -28.15 -20.81
CA PRO A 807 6.79 -29.07 -21.76
C PRO A 807 7.81 -30.07 -22.29
N GLU A 808 7.38 -31.30 -22.55
CA GLU A 808 8.21 -32.28 -23.24
C GLU A 808 8.30 -31.90 -24.72
N THR A 809 9.53 -31.81 -25.24
CA THR A 809 9.81 -31.44 -26.62
C THR A 809 10.35 -32.62 -27.41
N ARG A 810 9.94 -32.74 -28.68
CA ARG A 810 10.47 -33.74 -29.61
C ARG A 810 10.66 -33.14 -31.00
N VAL A 811 11.89 -33.12 -31.49
CA VAL A 811 12.18 -32.77 -32.89
C VAL A 811 11.54 -33.81 -33.82
N LYS A 812 10.64 -33.34 -34.67
CA LYS A 812 9.93 -34.13 -35.69
C LYS A 812 10.60 -34.02 -37.06
N ASP A 813 11.08 -32.82 -37.38
CA ASP A 813 11.73 -32.52 -38.66
C ASP A 813 12.83 -31.46 -38.45
N PHE A 814 13.92 -31.58 -39.20
CA PHE A 814 15.07 -30.67 -39.17
C PHE A 814 15.54 -30.45 -40.60
N LYS A 815 15.24 -29.27 -41.15
CA LYS A 815 15.53 -28.90 -42.54
C LYS A 815 16.62 -27.84 -42.58
N THR A 816 17.68 -28.12 -43.33
CA THR A 816 18.77 -27.18 -43.58
C THR A 816 18.62 -26.57 -44.98
N GLY A 817 18.55 -25.24 -45.06
CA GLY A 817 18.66 -24.46 -46.29
C GLY A 817 20.09 -23.98 -46.55
N ASP A 818 20.25 -22.98 -47.42
CA ASP A 818 21.56 -22.38 -47.73
C ASP A 818 22.06 -21.53 -46.56
N ASN A 819 21.20 -20.66 -46.03
CA ASN A 819 21.48 -19.79 -44.88
C ASN A 819 20.46 -19.88 -43.76
N SER A 820 19.60 -20.90 -43.77
CA SER A 820 18.56 -21.08 -42.78
C SER A 820 18.44 -22.51 -42.29
N VAL A 821 17.87 -22.67 -41.10
CA VAL A 821 17.50 -23.96 -40.52
C VAL A 821 16.07 -23.84 -40.00
N THR A 822 15.21 -24.77 -40.42
CA THR A 822 13.83 -24.88 -39.92
C THR A 822 13.68 -26.17 -39.13
N VAL A 823 13.23 -26.07 -37.89
CA VAL A 823 13.00 -27.20 -36.99
C VAL A 823 11.53 -27.26 -36.60
N THR A 824 10.90 -28.43 -36.80
CA THR A 824 9.52 -28.70 -36.35
C THR A 824 9.57 -29.56 -35.10
N ILE A 825 8.91 -29.10 -34.03
CA ILE A 825 9.01 -29.66 -32.69
C ILE A 825 7.60 -29.93 -32.16
N GLU A 826 7.36 -31.14 -31.67
CA GLU A 826 6.13 -31.49 -30.96
C GLU A 826 6.23 -31.05 -29.49
N LEU A 827 5.22 -30.34 -29.00
CA LEU A 827 5.06 -30.00 -27.59
C LEU A 827 4.06 -30.96 -26.94
N ARG A 828 4.47 -31.59 -25.84
CA ARG A 828 3.69 -32.57 -25.08
C ARG A 828 3.64 -32.18 -23.61
N GLU A 829 2.55 -32.53 -22.94
CA GLU A 829 2.48 -32.37 -21.50
C GLU A 829 3.54 -33.24 -20.80
N PRO A 830 4.19 -32.74 -19.74
CA PRO A 830 5.19 -33.51 -19.01
C PRO A 830 4.60 -34.75 -18.33
N ALA A 831 5.32 -35.87 -18.36
CA ALA A 831 4.91 -37.09 -17.69
C ALA A 831 4.76 -36.89 -16.16
N THR A 832 3.60 -37.23 -15.60
CA THR A 832 3.37 -37.17 -14.15
C THR A 832 4.23 -38.19 -13.40
N ARG A 833 4.89 -37.78 -12.30
CA ARG A 833 5.75 -38.61 -11.44
C ARG A 833 5.12 -39.91 -10.91
N THR A 834 3.79 -40.07 -11.00
CA THR A 834 3.03 -41.26 -10.58
C THR A 834 3.02 -42.40 -11.61
N ALA A 835 3.49 -42.18 -12.84
CA ALA A 835 3.63 -43.26 -13.81
C ALA A 835 4.86 -44.11 -13.47
N GLY A 836 4.64 -45.30 -12.91
CA GLY A 836 5.71 -46.27 -12.68
C GLY A 836 6.46 -46.61 -13.99
N PRO A 837 7.68 -47.17 -13.90
CA PRO A 837 8.58 -47.36 -15.04
C PRO A 837 8.06 -48.27 -16.18
N ARG A 838 6.87 -48.87 -16.03
CA ARG A 838 6.24 -49.77 -17.00
C ARG A 838 5.17 -49.14 -17.90
N ASN A 839 4.78 -47.87 -17.69
CA ASN A 839 3.84 -47.13 -18.57
C ASN A 839 4.50 -45.98 -19.36
N ARG A 840 5.79 -46.11 -19.73
CA ARG A 840 6.52 -45.07 -20.51
C ARG A 840 6.10 -44.97 -21.98
N ASP A 841 5.30 -45.91 -22.48
CA ASP A 841 4.85 -45.94 -23.88
C ASP A 841 3.44 -45.39 -24.11
N GLU A 842 2.66 -45.10 -23.07
CA GLU A 842 1.44 -44.27 -23.17
C GLU A 842 1.81 -42.79 -23.08
N ARG A 843 2.63 -42.33 -24.04
CA ARG A 843 3.03 -40.92 -24.10
C ARG A 843 1.82 -40.08 -24.51
N ARG A 844 1.57 -39.00 -23.78
CA ARG A 844 0.49 -38.06 -24.08
C ARG A 844 0.64 -37.51 -25.51
N PRO A 845 -0.45 -37.34 -26.26
CA PRO A 845 -0.40 -36.76 -27.60
C PRO A 845 0.22 -35.37 -27.56
N ALA A 846 0.81 -34.93 -28.68
CA ALA A 846 1.25 -33.55 -28.76
C ALA A 846 0.00 -32.64 -28.74
N PHE A 847 0.12 -31.52 -28.02
CA PHE A 847 -0.96 -30.54 -27.96
C PHE A 847 -0.69 -29.38 -28.93
N ALA A 848 0.56 -29.16 -29.33
CA ALA A 848 0.95 -28.14 -30.28
C ALA A 848 2.21 -28.53 -31.05
N ILE A 849 2.38 -27.91 -32.21
CA ILE A 849 3.59 -27.91 -33.01
C ILE A 849 4.26 -26.55 -32.88
N LEU A 850 5.51 -26.55 -32.44
CA LEU A 850 6.41 -25.40 -32.45
C LEU A 850 7.33 -25.49 -33.67
N THR A 851 7.35 -24.46 -34.50
CA THR A 851 8.26 -24.36 -35.65
C THR A 851 9.24 -23.22 -35.40
N MET A 852 10.52 -23.56 -35.33
CA MET A 852 11.61 -22.59 -35.21
C MET A 852 12.29 -22.43 -36.57
N THR A 853 12.45 -21.20 -37.03
CA THR A 853 13.27 -20.91 -38.21
C THR A 853 14.37 -19.93 -37.84
N TYR A 854 15.62 -20.32 -38.04
CA TYR A 854 16.80 -19.50 -37.84
C TYR A 854 17.39 -19.16 -39.20
N THR A 855 17.63 -17.88 -39.49
CA THR A 855 18.25 -17.43 -40.74
C THR A 855 19.46 -16.56 -40.42
N LEU A 856 20.64 -16.93 -40.92
CA LEU A 856 21.83 -16.10 -40.84
C LEU A 856 21.92 -15.23 -42.11
N THR A 857 22.02 -13.93 -41.91
CA THR A 857 22.17 -12.94 -42.98
C THR A 857 23.64 -12.78 -43.37
N ALA A 858 23.92 -12.19 -44.54
CA ALA A 858 25.28 -11.97 -45.02
C ALA A 858 26.10 -11.02 -44.13
N ASP A 859 25.43 -10.08 -43.46
CA ASP A 859 25.98 -9.11 -42.51
C ASP A 859 26.07 -9.65 -41.07
N GLY A 860 25.69 -10.92 -40.85
CA GLY A 860 25.91 -11.64 -39.59
C GLY A 860 24.80 -11.47 -38.55
N GLU A 861 23.66 -10.88 -38.91
CA GLU A 861 22.45 -10.86 -38.08
C GLU A 861 21.71 -12.21 -38.15
N VAL A 862 21.12 -12.65 -37.03
CA VAL A 862 20.34 -13.89 -36.93
C VAL A 862 18.86 -13.55 -36.80
N ILE A 863 18.07 -13.88 -37.82
CA ILE A 863 16.61 -13.76 -37.76
C ILE A 863 16.04 -15.05 -37.17
N VAL A 864 15.25 -14.91 -36.11
CA VAL A 864 14.58 -16.00 -35.42
C VAL A 864 13.07 -15.84 -35.60
N ARG A 865 12.42 -16.87 -36.13
CA ARG A 865 10.96 -16.96 -36.20
C ARG A 865 10.46 -18.15 -35.39
N GLU A 866 9.63 -17.87 -34.40
CA GLU A 866 8.97 -18.83 -33.53
C GLU A 866 7.48 -18.88 -33.89
N GLN A 867 6.99 -20.06 -34.28
CA GLN A 867 5.57 -20.26 -34.61
C GLN A 867 4.99 -21.39 -33.78
N LEU A 868 3.91 -21.13 -33.07
CA LEU A 868 3.19 -22.15 -32.31
C LEU A 868 1.82 -22.37 -32.94
N LYS A 869 1.51 -23.63 -33.25
CA LYS A 869 0.22 -24.05 -33.80
C LYS A 869 -0.40 -25.16 -32.95
N PRO A 870 -1.61 -24.97 -32.39
CA PRO A 870 -2.34 -26.04 -31.73
C PRO A 870 -2.53 -27.26 -32.65
N GLU A 871 -2.41 -28.47 -32.09
CA GLU A 871 -2.62 -29.71 -32.83
C GLU A 871 -4.06 -30.20 -32.68
N GLY A 872 -4.78 -30.36 -33.79
CA GLY A 872 -6.16 -30.83 -33.82
C GLY A 872 -7.12 -29.97 -32.99
N GLU A 873 -7.91 -30.61 -32.12
CA GLU A 873 -8.85 -29.96 -31.20
C GLU A 873 -8.30 -29.86 -29.75
N ALA A 874 -6.97 -29.88 -29.59
CA ALA A 874 -6.33 -29.80 -28.28
C ALA A 874 -6.78 -28.55 -27.52
N LYS A 875 -7.02 -28.70 -26.21
CA LYS A 875 -7.35 -27.61 -25.30
C LYS A 875 -6.32 -27.57 -24.19
N MET A 876 -5.52 -26.51 -24.17
CA MET A 876 -4.54 -26.25 -23.13
C MET A 876 -4.91 -25.00 -22.35
N SER A 877 -4.32 -24.86 -21.17
CA SER A 877 -4.39 -23.62 -20.41
C SER A 877 -3.63 -22.49 -21.11
N GLU A 878 -3.88 -21.26 -20.67
CA GLU A 878 -3.14 -20.08 -21.11
C GLU A 878 -1.65 -20.16 -20.70
N MET A 879 -0.83 -19.26 -21.26
CA MET A 879 0.61 -19.16 -20.96
C MET A 879 0.90 -17.93 -20.11
N PHE A 880 2.06 -17.91 -19.44
CA PHE A 880 2.54 -16.70 -18.80
C PHE A 880 3.21 -15.74 -19.79
N ARG A 881 3.95 -16.27 -20.76
CA ARG A 881 4.57 -15.50 -21.85
C ARG A 881 4.74 -16.35 -23.10
N PHE A 882 5.06 -15.72 -24.21
CA PHE A 882 5.43 -16.37 -25.46
C PHE A 882 6.62 -15.63 -26.08
N GLY A 883 7.74 -16.33 -26.24
CA GLY A 883 9.00 -15.78 -26.71
C GLY A 883 10.19 -16.66 -26.34
N MET A 884 11.38 -16.06 -26.23
CA MET A 884 12.65 -16.76 -26.07
C MET A 884 13.43 -16.29 -24.83
N GLY A 885 14.06 -17.24 -24.14
CA GLY A 885 15.01 -17.01 -23.06
C GLY A 885 16.47 -17.25 -23.50
N ILE A 886 17.38 -16.41 -23.02
CA ILE A 886 18.79 -16.38 -23.40
C ILE A 886 19.64 -16.21 -22.14
N GLN A 887 20.72 -16.98 -22.00
CA GLN A 887 21.70 -16.81 -20.92
C GLN A 887 23.00 -16.28 -21.50
N MET A 888 23.38 -15.05 -21.16
CA MET A 888 24.60 -14.39 -21.62
C MET A 888 25.66 -14.38 -20.51
N PRO A 889 26.97 -14.52 -20.82
CA PRO A 889 28.03 -14.44 -19.82
C PRO A 889 27.97 -13.16 -18.97
N LYS A 890 28.34 -13.25 -17.68
CA LYS A 890 28.24 -12.12 -16.71
C LYS A 890 28.87 -10.79 -17.12
N GLN A 891 29.77 -10.79 -18.10
CA GLN A 891 30.43 -9.58 -18.57
C GLN A 891 29.50 -8.67 -19.40
N TYR A 892 28.38 -9.21 -19.89
CA TYR A 892 27.33 -8.45 -20.54
C TYR A 892 26.34 -7.97 -19.48
N ASP A 893 26.74 -6.93 -18.76
CA ASP A 893 26.09 -6.42 -17.55
C ASP A 893 25.43 -5.04 -17.73
N GLN A 894 25.35 -4.54 -18.97
CA GLN A 894 24.68 -3.29 -19.32
C GLN A 894 23.50 -3.56 -20.24
N VAL A 895 22.38 -2.89 -19.98
CA VAL A 895 21.25 -2.80 -20.89
C VAL A 895 21.14 -1.40 -21.48
N GLU A 896 20.80 -1.33 -22.76
CA GLU A 896 20.39 -0.10 -23.42
C GLU A 896 19.20 -0.44 -24.32
N TYR A 897 18.10 0.29 -24.25
CA TYR A 897 16.91 -0.05 -25.00
C TYR A 897 16.08 1.17 -25.40
N TYR A 898 15.34 1.03 -26.49
CA TYR A 898 14.30 1.97 -26.87
C TYR A 898 12.92 1.38 -26.63
N GLY A 899 12.23 1.84 -25.58
CA GLY A 899 10.93 1.32 -25.13
C GLY A 899 10.35 2.19 -24.02
N ARG A 900 9.42 1.64 -23.21
CA ARG A 900 8.92 2.35 -22.02
C ARG A 900 9.83 2.13 -20.81
N GLY A 901 10.13 3.21 -20.11
CA GLY A 901 10.96 3.17 -18.92
C GLY A 901 11.15 4.54 -18.27
N PRO A 902 12.09 4.65 -17.30
CA PRO A 902 13.04 3.62 -16.90
C PRO A 902 12.49 2.57 -15.91
N VAL A 903 11.29 2.78 -15.34
CA VAL A 903 10.71 1.82 -14.39
C VAL A 903 10.09 0.64 -15.14
N GLU A 904 10.07 -0.55 -14.53
CA GLU A 904 9.47 -1.74 -15.12
C GLU A 904 7.97 -1.55 -15.46
N THR A 905 7.58 -2.07 -16.62
CA THR A 905 6.24 -1.95 -17.19
C THR A 905 5.70 -3.29 -17.67
N TYR A 906 4.37 -3.42 -17.67
CA TYR A 906 3.64 -4.60 -18.13
C TYR A 906 2.47 -4.17 -19.02
N SER A 907 1.88 -5.12 -19.75
CA SER A 907 0.87 -4.80 -20.77
C SER A 907 -0.35 -4.03 -20.23
N ASP A 908 -0.65 -4.17 -18.94
CA ASP A 908 -1.74 -3.50 -18.22
C ASP A 908 -1.27 -2.50 -17.14
N ARG A 909 0.03 -2.16 -17.10
CA ARG A 909 0.63 -1.14 -16.22
C ARG A 909 1.85 -0.50 -16.88
N LYS A 910 1.66 0.62 -17.59
CA LYS A 910 2.73 1.20 -18.42
C LYS A 910 2.62 2.70 -18.72
N ASP A 911 1.51 3.34 -18.40
CA ASP A 911 1.21 4.68 -18.91
C ASP A 911 2.00 5.78 -18.20
N SER A 912 2.47 5.51 -16.97
CA SER A 912 3.41 6.37 -16.26
C SER A 912 4.80 6.44 -16.90
N GLU A 913 5.21 5.45 -17.69
CA GLU A 913 6.55 5.37 -18.26
C GLU A 913 6.55 5.70 -19.75
N PHE A 914 7.38 6.66 -20.14
CA PHE A 914 7.38 7.22 -21.49
C PHE A 914 8.28 6.43 -22.42
N LEU A 915 7.96 6.49 -23.71
CA LEU A 915 8.82 5.96 -24.76
C LEU A 915 10.10 6.81 -24.84
N GLY A 916 11.24 6.13 -24.85
CA GLY A 916 12.56 6.74 -24.91
C GLY A 916 13.71 5.73 -24.85
N VAL A 917 14.93 6.22 -25.03
CA VAL A 917 16.16 5.43 -24.89
C VAL A 917 16.66 5.48 -23.45
N TYR A 918 16.76 4.31 -22.82
CA TYR A 918 17.21 4.16 -21.44
C TYR A 918 18.43 3.25 -21.39
N ARG A 919 19.27 3.46 -20.37
CA ARG A 919 20.48 2.67 -20.14
C ARG A 919 20.66 2.43 -18.66
N ASN A 920 20.77 1.15 -18.28
CA ASN A 920 20.92 0.70 -16.90
C ASN A 920 21.96 -0.43 -16.81
N ALA A 921 22.47 -0.70 -15.62
CA ALA A 921 23.17 -1.96 -15.38
C ALA A 921 22.13 -3.07 -15.14
N VAL A 922 22.40 -4.30 -15.60
CA VAL A 922 21.51 -5.46 -15.42
C VAL A 922 21.13 -5.68 -13.96
N LYS A 923 22.07 -5.44 -13.03
CA LYS A 923 21.81 -5.55 -11.59
C LYS A 923 20.73 -4.59 -11.07
N ASP A 924 20.53 -3.45 -11.74
CA ASP A 924 19.62 -2.38 -11.33
C ASP A 924 18.23 -2.55 -11.98
N GLU A 925 18.09 -3.50 -12.91
CA GLU A 925 16.80 -3.88 -13.54
C GLU A 925 15.93 -4.75 -12.64
N TYR A 926 16.52 -5.45 -11.66
CA TYR A 926 15.77 -6.22 -10.68
C TYR A 926 15.18 -5.31 -9.60
N PHE A 927 13.85 -5.27 -9.50
CA PHE A 927 13.19 -4.65 -8.38
C PHE A 927 13.07 -5.63 -7.20
N GLU A 928 13.67 -5.27 -6.07
CA GLU A 928 13.63 -6.07 -4.83
C GLU A 928 12.27 -5.99 -4.14
N TYR A 929 11.25 -6.65 -4.72
CA TYR A 929 10.00 -6.97 -4.02
C TYR A 929 10.30 -7.79 -2.76
N ILE A 930 9.49 -7.68 -1.70
CA ILE A 930 9.78 -8.40 -0.44
C ILE A 930 9.92 -9.91 -0.69
N ARG A 931 8.92 -10.52 -1.34
CA ARG A 931 9.00 -11.88 -1.88
C ARG A 931 9.57 -11.84 -3.31
N PRO A 932 10.57 -12.66 -3.66
CA PRO A 932 11.07 -12.77 -5.03
C PRO A 932 9.96 -13.17 -6.02
N GLN A 933 9.95 -12.52 -7.19
CA GLN A 933 8.98 -12.77 -8.26
C GLN A 933 9.43 -12.17 -9.59
N GLU A 934 8.63 -12.32 -10.65
CA GLU A 934 8.84 -11.64 -11.93
C GLU A 934 9.05 -10.12 -11.75
N SER A 935 10.08 -9.58 -12.43
CA SER A 935 10.49 -8.18 -12.36
C SER A 935 11.29 -7.75 -13.60
N GLY A 936 11.46 -6.45 -13.82
CA GLY A 936 12.38 -5.87 -14.81
C GLY A 936 11.87 -5.88 -16.25
N ASN A 937 10.58 -6.13 -16.46
CA ASN A 937 9.99 -6.15 -17.80
C ASN A 937 9.86 -4.73 -18.37
N HIS A 938 10.12 -4.58 -19.67
CA HIS A 938 9.86 -3.37 -20.43
C HIS A 938 8.97 -3.68 -21.63
N VAL A 939 7.90 -2.91 -21.83
CA VAL A 939 6.95 -3.09 -22.95
C VAL A 939 7.12 -2.02 -24.02
N ASP A 940 6.46 -2.26 -25.15
CA ASP A 940 6.51 -1.41 -26.34
C ASP A 940 7.97 -1.19 -26.78
N VAL A 941 8.82 -2.22 -26.72
CA VAL A 941 10.24 -2.13 -27.06
C VAL A 941 10.43 -2.18 -28.57
N ARG A 942 11.23 -1.27 -29.12
CA ARG A 942 11.67 -1.23 -30.52
C ARG A 942 12.95 -2.03 -30.71
N TRP A 943 13.93 -1.80 -29.84
CA TRP A 943 15.18 -2.56 -29.75
C TRP A 943 15.68 -2.63 -28.31
N PHE A 944 16.39 -3.70 -27.97
CA PHE A 944 16.95 -3.98 -26.65
C PHE A 944 18.36 -4.53 -26.79
N SER A 945 19.36 -3.87 -26.21
CA SER A 945 20.76 -4.25 -26.29
C SER A 945 21.25 -4.74 -24.93
N VAL A 946 21.95 -5.87 -24.92
CA VAL A 946 22.67 -6.40 -23.74
C VAL A 946 24.14 -6.46 -24.09
N ILE A 947 24.90 -5.57 -23.46
CA ILE A 947 26.28 -5.25 -23.85
C ILE A 947 27.21 -5.28 -22.64
N ASN A 948 28.50 -5.41 -22.91
CA ASN A 948 29.55 -5.22 -21.94
C ASN A 948 29.95 -3.74 -21.84
N GLN A 949 30.90 -3.44 -20.96
CA GLN A 949 31.41 -2.07 -20.76
C GLN A 949 32.07 -1.45 -22.01
N SER A 950 32.56 -2.26 -22.95
CA SER A 950 33.12 -1.77 -24.22
C SER A 950 32.08 -1.58 -25.32
N GLY A 951 30.79 -1.79 -25.03
CA GLY A 951 29.70 -1.67 -26.01
C GLY A 951 29.49 -2.90 -26.90
N LYS A 952 30.20 -4.00 -26.64
CA LYS A 952 30.07 -5.26 -27.41
C LYS A 952 29.00 -6.14 -26.80
N GLY A 953 28.24 -6.84 -27.63
CA GLY A 953 27.19 -7.74 -27.18
C GLY A 953 26.15 -7.99 -28.26
N LEU A 954 24.89 -8.11 -27.85
CA LEU A 954 23.77 -8.41 -28.74
C LEU A 954 22.71 -7.32 -28.64
N GLN A 955 22.15 -6.92 -29.78
CA GLN A 955 20.93 -6.14 -29.88
C GLN A 955 19.80 -6.99 -30.45
N PHE A 956 18.64 -6.90 -29.83
CA PHE A 956 17.41 -7.57 -30.21
C PHE A 956 16.43 -6.53 -30.76
N TYR A 957 15.77 -6.83 -31.87
CA TYR A 957 14.71 -5.99 -32.42
C TYR A 957 13.72 -6.82 -33.23
N SER A 958 12.51 -6.33 -33.45
CA SER A 958 11.46 -7.12 -34.10
C SER A 958 10.69 -6.33 -35.16
N ASN A 959 9.82 -7.00 -35.91
CA ASN A 959 8.92 -6.36 -36.88
C ASN A 959 7.66 -5.74 -36.24
N ALA A 960 7.57 -5.76 -34.92
CA ALA A 960 6.50 -5.20 -34.10
C ALA A 960 7.06 -4.74 -32.73
N PRO A 961 6.29 -4.05 -31.87
CA PRO A 961 6.71 -3.83 -30.49
C PRO A 961 6.86 -5.17 -29.77
N MET A 962 7.93 -5.32 -29.00
CA MET A 962 8.20 -6.52 -28.17
C MET A 962 8.24 -6.17 -26.68
N GLU A 963 8.31 -7.19 -25.82
CA GLU A 963 8.64 -7.03 -24.41
C GLU A 963 10.02 -7.63 -24.12
N ALA A 964 10.80 -7.00 -23.25
CA ALA A 964 12.15 -7.46 -22.95
C ALA A 964 12.56 -7.19 -21.50
N SER A 965 13.45 -8.05 -20.97
CA SER A 965 14.12 -7.82 -19.68
C SER A 965 15.50 -8.48 -19.67
N ALA A 966 16.39 -8.01 -18.79
CA ALA A 966 17.64 -8.69 -18.47
C ALA A 966 17.94 -8.60 -16.97
N LEU A 967 18.10 -9.75 -16.31
CA LEU A 967 18.26 -9.86 -14.87
C LEU A 967 19.53 -10.64 -14.49
N PRO A 968 20.10 -10.40 -13.30
CA PRO A 968 21.21 -11.20 -12.76
C PRO A 968 20.72 -12.52 -12.10
N TYR A 969 19.42 -12.84 -12.24
CA TYR A 969 18.73 -13.97 -11.64
C TYR A 969 17.94 -14.73 -12.69
N THR A 970 17.88 -16.05 -12.57
CA THR A 970 17.03 -16.87 -13.45
C THR A 970 15.57 -16.86 -13.01
N THR A 971 14.65 -17.13 -13.95
CA THR A 971 13.23 -17.39 -13.63
C THR A 971 13.07 -18.41 -12.50
N GLY A 972 13.91 -19.46 -12.48
CA GLY A 972 13.88 -20.49 -11.43
C GLY A 972 14.32 -19.99 -10.05
N GLN A 973 15.22 -19.00 -9.98
CA GLN A 973 15.60 -18.37 -8.70
C GLN A 973 14.49 -17.49 -8.14
N LEU A 974 13.62 -16.92 -8.98
CA LEU A 974 12.53 -16.04 -8.58
C LEU A 974 11.20 -16.80 -8.34
N ASP A 975 11.10 -18.07 -8.74
CA ASP A 975 9.90 -18.91 -8.65
C ASP A 975 9.87 -19.71 -7.34
N ASP A 976 8.79 -19.59 -6.55
CA ASP A 976 8.62 -20.32 -5.27
C ASP A 976 8.05 -21.74 -5.44
N GLY A 977 7.74 -22.15 -6.66
CA GLY A 977 7.16 -23.44 -7.01
C GLY A 977 5.63 -23.44 -6.91
N PRO A 978 4.99 -24.61 -6.72
CA PRO A 978 3.53 -24.72 -6.75
C PRO A 978 2.82 -23.97 -5.61
N HIS A 979 3.52 -23.73 -4.51
CA HIS A 979 3.01 -23.03 -3.34
C HIS A 979 4.10 -22.18 -2.68
N LYS A 980 3.71 -21.02 -2.14
CA LYS A 980 4.58 -20.08 -1.42
C LYS A 980 4.67 -20.29 0.09
N ASP A 981 3.90 -21.24 0.64
CA ASP A 981 3.87 -21.61 2.06
C ASP A 981 5.12 -22.43 2.45
N LYS A 982 6.23 -21.72 2.65
CA LYS A 982 7.50 -22.32 3.06
C LYS A 982 7.63 -22.35 4.58
N ALA A 983 8.49 -23.25 5.08
CA ALA A 983 8.85 -23.29 6.50
C ALA A 983 9.57 -22.01 6.97
N TRP A 984 10.17 -21.26 6.03
CA TRP A 984 10.75 -19.94 6.20
C TRP A 984 10.42 -19.12 4.96
N GLY A 985 10.03 -17.85 5.13
CA GLY A 985 9.72 -16.97 4.00
C GLY A 985 10.91 -16.82 3.06
N ARG A 986 10.67 -16.73 1.75
CA ARG A 986 11.71 -16.34 0.78
C ARG A 986 11.71 -14.84 0.62
N HIS A 987 12.90 -14.25 0.72
CA HIS A 987 13.10 -12.81 0.65
C HIS A 987 14.03 -12.44 -0.50
N SER A 988 13.81 -11.29 -1.15
CA SER A 988 14.74 -10.83 -2.21
C SER A 988 16.19 -10.70 -1.74
N GLY A 989 16.39 -10.32 -0.47
CA GLY A 989 17.73 -10.29 0.12
C GLY A 989 18.39 -11.67 0.30
N ASP A 990 17.65 -12.77 0.16
CA ASP A 990 18.20 -14.14 0.16
C ASP A 990 18.82 -14.52 -1.19
N LEU A 991 18.53 -13.77 -2.26
CA LEU A 991 18.97 -14.11 -3.62
C LEU A 991 20.47 -13.90 -3.82
N VAL A 992 21.13 -14.89 -4.42
CA VAL A 992 22.51 -14.83 -4.90
C VAL A 992 22.50 -14.82 -6.43
N PRO A 993 23.17 -13.87 -7.11
CA PRO A 993 23.20 -13.81 -8.57
C PRO A 993 23.63 -15.13 -9.22
N SER A 994 23.05 -15.47 -10.37
CA SER A 994 23.30 -16.74 -11.08
C SER A 994 24.74 -16.90 -11.60
N GLY A 995 25.46 -15.78 -11.73
CA GLY A 995 26.79 -15.74 -12.34
C GLY A 995 26.78 -15.53 -13.85
N TYR A 996 25.62 -15.17 -14.42
CA TYR A 996 25.40 -14.76 -15.80
C TYR A 996 24.19 -13.82 -15.90
N THR A 997 23.92 -13.27 -17.08
CA THR A 997 22.79 -12.38 -17.37
C THR A 997 21.67 -13.20 -18.02
N SER A 998 20.49 -13.26 -17.40
CA SER A 998 19.29 -13.88 -17.94
C SER A 998 18.48 -12.86 -18.73
N VAL A 999 18.38 -13.05 -20.04
CA VAL A 999 17.68 -12.15 -20.97
C VAL A 999 16.40 -12.81 -21.46
N HIS A 1000 15.32 -12.05 -21.50
CA HIS A 1000 14.00 -12.49 -21.95
C HIS A 1000 13.57 -11.61 -23.13
N ILE A 1001 13.25 -12.21 -24.28
CA ILE A 1001 12.77 -11.50 -25.48
C ILE A 1001 11.42 -12.08 -25.87
N GLN A 1002 10.36 -11.31 -25.65
CA GLN A 1002 8.99 -11.81 -25.65
C GLN A 1002 8.15 -11.09 -26.70
N GLN A 1003 7.29 -11.83 -27.39
CA GLN A 1003 6.21 -11.20 -28.14
C GLN A 1003 5.23 -10.54 -27.18
N ARG A 1004 4.91 -11.24 -26.09
CA ARG A 1004 3.98 -10.78 -25.09
C ARG A 1004 4.10 -11.54 -23.78
N GLN A 1005 3.78 -10.86 -22.69
CA GLN A 1005 3.58 -11.44 -21.36
C GLN A 1005 2.15 -11.21 -20.85
N LEU A 1006 1.67 -12.13 -20.01
CA LEU A 1006 0.43 -12.00 -19.25
C LEU A 1006 0.46 -10.70 -18.41
N GLY A 1007 -0.65 -9.96 -18.38
CA GLY A 1007 -0.81 -8.81 -17.49
C GLY A 1007 -0.66 -9.17 -16.00
N LEU A 1008 -0.58 -8.16 -15.15
CA LEU A 1008 -0.46 -8.31 -13.71
C LEU A 1008 -1.83 -8.43 -13.02
N GLY A 1009 -2.84 -7.68 -13.49
CA GLY A 1009 -4.10 -7.49 -12.78
C GLY A 1009 -3.97 -6.72 -11.46
N CYS A 1010 -5.11 -6.33 -10.88
CA CYS A 1010 -5.15 -5.64 -9.58
C CYS A 1010 -6.48 -5.77 -8.83
N VAL A 1011 -7.52 -6.40 -9.40
CA VAL A 1011 -8.84 -6.45 -8.74
C VAL A 1011 -8.74 -7.06 -7.35
N ASN A 1012 -8.02 -8.19 -7.20
CA ASN A 1012 -7.60 -8.76 -5.92
C ASN A 1012 -6.44 -9.76 -6.13
N SER A 1013 -5.88 -10.29 -5.04
CA SER A 1013 -4.80 -11.29 -5.04
C SER A 1013 -5.24 -12.65 -4.49
N TRP A 1014 -6.50 -13.04 -4.71
CA TRP A 1014 -7.06 -14.32 -4.24
C TRP A 1014 -8.07 -14.95 -5.20
N GLY A 1015 -7.98 -14.62 -6.49
CA GLY A 1015 -8.77 -15.29 -7.51
C GLY A 1015 -8.97 -14.52 -8.81
N ALA A 1016 -8.80 -13.20 -8.80
CA ALA A 1016 -8.97 -12.38 -10.00
C ALA A 1016 -7.85 -12.63 -11.02
N TRP A 1017 -8.22 -12.50 -12.29
CA TRP A 1017 -7.28 -12.60 -13.41
C TRP A 1017 -7.15 -11.22 -14.06
N PRO A 1018 -6.05 -10.93 -14.77
CA PRO A 1018 -6.00 -9.80 -15.68
C PRO A 1018 -7.19 -9.82 -16.65
N ARG A 1019 -7.60 -8.66 -17.19
CA ARG A 1019 -8.66 -8.60 -18.20
C ARG A 1019 -8.25 -9.39 -19.45
N ASN A 1020 -9.24 -9.87 -20.20
CA ASN A 1020 -9.02 -10.80 -21.33
C ASN A 1020 -8.05 -10.25 -22.39
N GLU A 1021 -8.05 -8.95 -22.64
CA GLU A 1021 -7.14 -8.28 -23.59
C GLU A 1021 -5.68 -8.31 -23.17
N TYR A 1022 -5.39 -8.58 -21.90
CA TYR A 1022 -4.04 -8.69 -21.31
C TYR A 1022 -3.62 -10.15 -21.08
N ARG A 1023 -4.38 -11.11 -21.63
CA ARG A 1023 -4.12 -12.55 -21.49
C ARG A 1023 -3.32 -13.15 -22.64
N VAL A 1024 -2.72 -14.32 -22.41
CA VAL A 1024 -1.96 -15.09 -23.41
C VAL A 1024 -2.64 -16.45 -23.66
N PRO A 1025 -3.80 -16.47 -24.35
CA PRO A 1025 -4.60 -17.68 -24.53
C PRO A 1025 -3.91 -18.73 -25.39
N PHE A 1026 -4.24 -20.01 -25.22
CA PHE A 1026 -3.74 -21.06 -26.12
C PHE A 1026 -4.36 -20.93 -27.52
N LYS A 1027 -3.57 -20.45 -28.49
CA LYS A 1027 -3.95 -20.23 -29.89
C LYS A 1027 -2.72 -20.27 -30.80
N GLU A 1028 -2.90 -19.98 -32.08
CA GLU A 1028 -1.77 -19.78 -32.99
C GLU A 1028 -0.98 -18.50 -32.64
N TYR A 1029 0.35 -18.60 -32.63
CA TYR A 1029 1.28 -17.50 -32.41
C TYR A 1029 2.38 -17.50 -33.47
N ASP A 1030 2.86 -16.31 -33.83
CA ASP A 1030 3.96 -16.08 -34.76
C ASP A 1030 4.77 -14.87 -34.28
N PHE A 1031 6.01 -15.11 -33.87
CA PHE A 1031 6.92 -14.08 -33.39
C PHE A 1031 8.20 -14.13 -34.20
N THR A 1032 8.58 -12.99 -34.81
CA THR A 1032 9.82 -12.85 -35.57
C THR A 1032 10.64 -11.71 -35.02
N PHE A 1033 11.87 -11.99 -34.60
CA PHE A 1033 12.83 -11.00 -34.14
C PHE A 1033 14.22 -11.28 -34.73
N ALA A 1034 15.10 -10.29 -34.66
CA ALA A 1034 16.48 -10.36 -35.13
C ALA A 1034 17.44 -10.16 -33.95
N ILE A 1035 18.56 -10.88 -34.01
CA ILE A 1035 19.71 -10.77 -33.12
C ILE A 1035 20.85 -10.17 -33.93
N LYS A 1036 21.21 -8.93 -33.58
CA LYS A 1036 22.27 -8.17 -34.21
C LYS A 1036 23.53 -8.15 -33.34
N PRO A 1037 24.68 -8.65 -33.83
CA PRO A 1037 25.95 -8.46 -33.17
C PRO A 1037 26.34 -6.98 -33.05
N LEU A 1038 26.79 -6.56 -31.86
CA LEU A 1038 27.44 -5.27 -31.63
C LEU A 1038 28.94 -5.52 -31.38
N LYS A 1039 29.81 -4.98 -32.24
CA LYS A 1039 31.23 -5.37 -32.37
C LYS A 1039 32.22 -4.34 -31.85
#